data_AF-A0A7S6MDF7-F1
#
_entry.id   AF-A0A7S6MDF7-F1
#
_cell.length_a   1.000
_cell.length_b   1.000
_cell.length_c   1.000
_cell.angle_alpha   90.00
_cell.angle_beta   90.00
_cell.angle_gamma   90.00
#
_symmetry.space_group_name_H-M   'P 1'
#
loop_
_entity.id
_entity.type
_entity.pdbx_description
1 polymer ?
#
loop_
_entity_poly.entity_id
_entity_poly.type
_entity_poly.pdbx_seq_one_letter_code
_entity_poly.pdbx_strand_id
1 'polypeptide(L)'
;MRRFWSIAAAALLGAALVADASCQTLNLGRPAPPRLDTFTYAKDLAGVLEREVAQRVAAEADAGEMARIALRAGTNLRILAADLLTLGDAAGHEGSVAIVTGLTLAQGREQVDESLSAVLAAARDATAANAPQARRAIESLRTFNEDIRSLRELLRTPSASSIDEHLPILLAPLATALSAFHGQEGANHWVSSSLIRPAANMAGGASASARGVNTIDELRGRAVAAALREETRGIVVTVLDILEQGQEFAEFRPRVEAYRALLTRLFDLCDALSHAAWMEETSRQAYDARIHEALALFQDRAARDRGEALLRRFESSRLIIERITLLSQINRDRPNIRPLAAALIAGEQLLDNPALADTGREQMAKLRLVLDRMIAWRELRRGEVRGEHRTLATRLEREYRDAEASLLKEIERITADPRAISDPAFTSVMANQAQYLEDVIRLEKIPRWIDQIRSLRPGAVERFTAQTRKMAQWLLEPARRDEAILAMTQYEQQAGLFLSMPFESNLRAGGEDAALVTGGLHDRLAREIDAQRQRWADGWALGNAGSDAAKRLLLLFRLTQAMADSAEVARLGGDAGPLNAWAAWEAAPRAIAPAVHDVPNRLRLATRAALEGNERELASQLTRIDQDAAMAKIVGRLAMVVGPALQGLPGGSVGIIGQCAARPREDAFMLSKRVELAHLCRYALEEHFARTNNRESVARECSAYLNGLAAELLDSLGERTTPIPTLLGFDGTDPEGRG
;
A
#
# COMPACT_ATOMS: atom_id res chain seq x y z
N MET A 1 13.04 -22.27 -41.91
CA MET A 1 13.42 -21.04 -41.18
C MET A 1 12.24 -20.22 -40.65
N ARG A 2 11.22 -19.87 -41.45
CA ARG A 2 10.06 -19.08 -40.95
C ARG A 2 9.27 -19.74 -39.80
N ARG A 3 9.12 -21.07 -39.78
CA ARG A 3 8.47 -21.79 -38.66
C ARG A 3 9.34 -21.89 -37.38
N PHE A 4 10.64 -21.68 -37.48
CA PHE A 4 11.55 -21.71 -36.33
C PHE A 4 11.50 -20.38 -35.54
N TRP A 5 11.30 -19.26 -36.26
CA TRP A 5 11.08 -17.94 -35.66
C TRP A 5 9.71 -17.80 -34.99
N SER A 6 8.68 -18.50 -35.49
CA SER A 6 7.34 -18.49 -34.85
C SER A 6 7.34 -19.18 -33.49
N ILE A 7 8.16 -20.23 -33.33
CA ILE A 7 8.28 -20.98 -32.07
C ILE A 7 9.19 -20.22 -31.08
N ALA A 8 10.25 -19.57 -31.56
CA ALA A 8 11.09 -18.71 -30.72
C ALA A 8 10.35 -17.44 -30.23
N ALA A 9 9.50 -16.84 -31.08
CA ALA A 9 8.67 -15.70 -30.69
C ALA A 9 7.56 -16.10 -29.70
N ALA A 10 6.94 -17.29 -29.85
CA ALA A 10 5.98 -17.81 -28.87
C ALA A 10 6.63 -18.18 -27.53
N ALA A 11 7.89 -18.65 -27.53
CA ALA A 11 8.65 -18.90 -26.30
C ALA A 11 9.09 -17.60 -25.60
N LEU A 12 9.43 -16.54 -26.36
CA LEU A 12 9.75 -15.21 -25.84
C LEU A 12 8.50 -14.46 -25.33
N LEU A 13 7.34 -14.61 -25.99
CA LEU A 13 6.06 -14.09 -25.50
C LEU A 13 5.53 -14.88 -24.30
N GLY A 14 5.80 -16.19 -24.23
CA GLY A 14 5.57 -16.99 -23.02
C GLY A 14 6.43 -16.54 -21.84
N ALA A 15 7.67 -16.12 -22.08
CA ALA A 15 8.53 -15.55 -21.03
C ALA A 15 8.14 -14.12 -20.62
N ALA A 16 7.56 -13.32 -21.53
CA ALA A 16 7.09 -11.96 -21.24
C ALA A 16 5.70 -11.92 -20.57
N LEU A 17 4.83 -12.91 -20.84
CA LEU A 17 3.53 -13.05 -20.15
C LEU A 17 3.65 -13.74 -18.77
N VAL A 18 4.80 -14.35 -18.47
CA VAL A 18 5.19 -14.81 -17.13
C VAL A 18 5.74 -13.65 -16.27
N ALA A 19 5.98 -12.46 -16.83
CA ALA A 19 6.45 -11.32 -16.05
C ALA A 19 5.42 -10.77 -15.04
N ASP A 20 4.11 -10.93 -15.30
CA ASP A 20 3.03 -10.64 -14.33
C ASP A 20 2.51 -11.89 -13.61
N ALA A 21 2.80 -13.08 -14.14
CA ALA A 21 2.54 -14.37 -13.49
C ALA A 21 3.86 -14.97 -13.05
N SER A 22 4.34 -14.57 -11.86
CA SER A 22 5.55 -15.01 -11.17
C SER A 22 6.85 -14.23 -11.45
N CYS A 23 6.92 -13.03 -10.86
CA CYS A 23 7.99 -12.81 -9.85
C CYS A 23 7.75 -13.75 -8.65
N GLN A 24 7.70 -15.07 -8.88
CA GLN A 24 8.32 -15.98 -7.95
C GLN A 24 9.80 -15.66 -8.12
N THR A 25 10.28 -14.65 -7.39
CA THR A 25 11.62 -14.79 -6.86
C THR A 25 11.59 -16.18 -6.23
N LEU A 26 12.23 -17.14 -6.91
CA LEU A 26 12.59 -18.42 -6.32
C LEU A 26 13.30 -17.99 -5.05
N ASN A 27 12.57 -18.05 -3.94
CA ASN A 27 12.96 -17.40 -2.72
C ASN A 27 13.92 -18.36 -2.02
N LEU A 28 15.05 -18.60 -2.67
CA LEU A 28 16.07 -19.60 -2.35
C LEU A 28 16.70 -19.34 -0.98
N GLY A 29 16.42 -18.18 -0.36
CA GLY A 29 16.87 -17.81 0.97
C GLY A 29 15.85 -18.04 2.09
N ARG A 30 14.56 -18.29 1.80
CA ARG A 30 13.55 -18.46 2.86
C ARG A 30 13.59 -19.89 3.41
N PRO A 31 13.79 -20.08 4.74
CA PRO A 31 13.62 -21.39 5.34
C PRO A 31 12.21 -21.92 5.08
N ALA A 32 12.07 -23.22 4.84
CA ALA A 32 10.74 -23.83 4.78
C ALA A 32 10.02 -23.63 6.12
N PRO A 33 8.68 -23.49 6.11
CA PRO A 33 7.91 -23.40 7.36
C PRO A 33 8.19 -24.61 8.25
N PRO A 34 8.46 -24.41 9.55
CA PRO A 34 8.72 -25.50 10.49
C PRO A 34 7.57 -26.49 10.51
N ARG A 35 7.90 -27.78 10.60
CA ARG A 35 6.89 -28.81 10.85
C ARG A 35 6.60 -28.83 12.34
N LEU A 36 5.53 -28.16 12.72
CA LEU A 36 5.01 -28.23 14.08
C LEU A 36 4.48 -29.65 14.34
N ASP A 37 4.83 -30.23 15.49
CA ASP A 37 4.40 -31.58 15.86
C ASP A 37 3.00 -31.56 16.50
N THR A 38 2.63 -32.62 17.22
CA THR A 38 1.32 -32.71 17.87
C THR A 38 1.11 -31.73 19.01
N PHE A 39 2.15 -31.07 19.52
CA PHE A 39 2.06 -30.20 20.70
C PHE A 39 2.30 -28.73 20.31
N THR A 40 1.24 -28.06 19.84
CA THR A 40 1.28 -26.67 19.39
C THR A 40 0.57 -25.75 20.39
N TYR A 41 0.93 -24.47 20.37
CA TYR A 41 0.24 -23.46 21.18
C TYR A 41 -1.25 -23.39 20.83
N ALA A 42 -1.59 -23.46 19.54
CA ALA A 42 -2.97 -23.42 19.07
C ALA A 42 -3.82 -24.56 19.67
N LYS A 43 -3.30 -25.79 19.72
CA LYS A 43 -4.01 -26.92 20.34
C LYS A 43 -4.16 -26.79 21.84
N ASP A 44 -3.12 -26.32 22.54
CA ASP A 44 -3.19 -26.11 23.99
C ASP A 44 -4.26 -25.07 24.34
N LEU A 45 -4.28 -23.94 23.62
CA LEU A 45 -5.28 -22.90 23.80
C LEU A 45 -6.70 -23.37 23.43
N ALA A 46 -6.86 -24.14 22.34
CA ALA A 46 -8.15 -24.73 21.99
C ALA A 46 -8.66 -25.64 23.13
N GLY A 47 -7.80 -26.48 23.70
CA GLY A 47 -8.15 -27.32 24.85
C GLY A 47 -8.51 -26.53 26.12
N VAL A 48 -7.93 -25.35 26.34
CA VAL A 48 -8.36 -24.43 27.41
C VAL A 48 -9.77 -23.92 27.14
N LEU A 49 -10.06 -23.45 25.92
CA LEU A 49 -11.36 -22.92 25.54
C LEU A 49 -12.46 -24.00 25.62
N GLU A 50 -12.18 -25.24 25.22
CA GLU A 50 -13.12 -26.36 25.34
C GLU A 50 -13.50 -26.65 26.80
N ARG A 51 -12.54 -26.58 27.72
CA ARG A 51 -12.80 -26.70 29.17
C ARG A 51 -13.66 -25.54 29.68
N GLU A 52 -13.40 -24.31 29.24
CA GLU A 52 -14.24 -23.14 29.58
C GLU A 52 -15.67 -23.30 29.05
N VAL A 53 -15.83 -23.80 27.82
CA VAL A 53 -17.15 -24.08 27.22
C VAL A 53 -17.93 -25.08 28.08
N ALA A 54 -17.31 -26.18 28.51
CA ALA A 54 -17.97 -27.17 29.36
C ALA A 54 -18.47 -26.58 30.69
N GLN A 55 -17.67 -25.69 31.30
CA GLN A 55 -18.05 -24.99 32.54
C GLN A 55 -19.23 -24.03 32.32
N ARG A 56 -19.27 -23.34 31.18
CA ARG A 56 -20.33 -22.37 30.86
C ARG A 56 -21.65 -23.01 30.48
N VAL A 57 -21.63 -24.12 29.75
CA VAL A 57 -22.85 -24.88 29.43
C VAL A 57 -23.58 -25.32 30.69
N ALA A 58 -22.87 -25.66 31.76
CA ALA A 58 -23.48 -25.95 33.06
C ALA A 58 -24.16 -24.70 33.66
N ALA A 59 -23.49 -23.53 33.61
CA ALA A 59 -24.05 -22.27 34.11
C ALA A 59 -25.25 -21.74 33.29
N GLU A 60 -25.36 -22.08 32.01
CA GLU A 60 -26.48 -21.70 31.15
C GLU A 60 -27.81 -22.38 31.55
N ALA A 61 -27.75 -23.59 32.11
CA ALA A 61 -28.92 -24.37 32.48
C ALA A 61 -29.75 -23.69 33.60
N ASP A 62 -29.05 -23.02 34.53
CA ASP A 62 -29.66 -22.37 35.69
C ASP A 62 -30.02 -20.89 35.46
N ALA A 63 -29.68 -20.34 34.28
CA ALA A 63 -29.91 -18.94 33.95
C ALA A 63 -31.32 -18.66 33.41
N GLY A 64 -31.89 -17.51 33.78
CA GLY A 64 -33.12 -16.97 33.16
C GLY A 64 -32.94 -16.64 31.68
N GLU A 65 -34.03 -16.55 30.92
CA GLU A 65 -34.02 -16.52 29.43
C GLU A 65 -33.04 -15.51 28.82
N MET A 66 -33.12 -14.23 29.21
CA MET A 66 -32.21 -13.20 28.67
C MET A 66 -30.75 -13.48 29.01
N ALA A 67 -30.48 -13.87 30.26
CA ALA A 67 -29.12 -14.23 30.70
C ALA A 67 -28.58 -15.43 29.92
N ARG A 68 -29.43 -16.42 29.63
CA ARG A 68 -29.08 -17.58 28.81
C ARG A 68 -28.68 -17.18 27.38
N ILE A 69 -29.37 -16.22 26.76
CA ILE A 69 -29.02 -15.72 25.41
C ILE A 69 -27.61 -15.15 25.37
N ALA A 70 -27.25 -14.29 26.33
CA ALA A 70 -25.92 -13.67 26.34
C ALA A 70 -24.82 -14.64 26.81
N LEU A 71 -25.08 -15.49 27.81
CA LEU A 71 -24.14 -16.55 28.20
C LEU A 71 -23.84 -17.47 27.01
N ARG A 72 -24.88 -17.88 26.28
CA ARG A 72 -24.73 -18.70 25.07
C ARG A 72 -23.94 -18.01 23.98
N ALA A 73 -24.08 -16.69 23.80
CA ALA A 73 -23.25 -15.93 22.87
C ALA A 73 -21.76 -15.97 23.27
N GLY A 74 -21.45 -15.78 24.56
CA GLY A 74 -20.09 -15.91 25.08
C GLY A 74 -19.51 -17.33 24.96
N THR A 75 -20.35 -18.36 25.10
CA THR A 75 -19.99 -19.77 24.87
C THR A 75 -19.73 -20.04 23.39
N ASN A 76 -20.61 -19.58 22.51
CA ASN A 76 -20.49 -19.73 21.06
C ASN A 76 -19.25 -19.02 20.50
N LEU A 77 -18.86 -17.86 21.04
CA LEU A 77 -17.61 -17.19 20.68
C LEU A 77 -16.38 -18.05 20.99
N ARG A 78 -16.36 -18.71 22.16
CA ARG A 78 -15.27 -19.63 22.56
C ARG A 78 -15.21 -20.86 21.68
N ILE A 79 -16.37 -21.42 21.33
CA ILE A 79 -16.47 -22.55 20.39
C ILE A 79 -15.85 -22.15 19.05
N LEU A 80 -16.24 -20.99 18.50
CA LEU A 80 -15.68 -20.49 17.24
C LEU A 80 -14.17 -20.26 17.31
N ALA A 81 -13.68 -19.67 18.40
CA ALA A 81 -12.25 -19.47 18.61
C ALA A 81 -11.50 -20.83 18.65
N ALA A 82 -12.02 -21.82 19.40
CA ALA A 82 -11.44 -23.15 19.48
C ALA A 82 -11.45 -23.89 18.13
N ASP A 83 -12.53 -23.77 17.35
CA ASP A 83 -12.61 -24.35 16.02
C ASP A 83 -11.59 -23.73 15.06
N LEU A 84 -11.47 -22.40 15.03
CA LEU A 84 -10.52 -21.69 14.19
C LEU A 84 -9.07 -22.10 14.51
N LEU A 85 -8.74 -22.22 15.80
CA LEU A 85 -7.44 -22.71 16.25
C LEU A 85 -7.20 -24.17 15.82
N THR A 86 -8.19 -25.04 15.99
CA THR A 86 -8.07 -26.48 15.67
C THR A 86 -7.98 -26.74 14.17
N LEU A 87 -8.86 -26.12 13.38
CA LEU A 87 -8.89 -26.25 11.93
C LEU A 87 -7.65 -25.60 11.30
N GLY A 88 -7.23 -24.45 11.83
CA GLY A 88 -6.02 -23.78 11.39
C GLY A 88 -4.75 -24.57 11.69
N ASP A 89 -4.69 -25.23 12.85
CA ASP A 89 -3.60 -26.14 13.18
C ASP A 89 -3.56 -27.36 12.25
N ALA A 90 -4.72 -27.99 12.01
CA ALA A 90 -4.86 -29.13 11.11
C ALA A 90 -4.48 -28.80 9.65
N ALA A 91 -4.76 -27.58 9.18
CA ALA A 91 -4.34 -27.09 7.87
C ALA A 91 -2.84 -26.74 7.79
N GLY A 92 -2.08 -26.94 8.87
CA GLY A 92 -0.66 -26.65 8.92
C GLY A 92 -0.40 -25.18 8.60
N HIS A 93 0.65 -24.89 7.82
CA HIS A 93 1.07 -23.53 7.49
C HIS A 93 -0.02 -22.66 6.83
N GLU A 94 -0.88 -23.25 5.99
CA GLU A 94 -1.95 -22.53 5.29
C GLU A 94 -3.04 -22.01 6.25
N GLY A 95 -3.24 -22.67 7.40
CA GLY A 95 -4.24 -22.31 8.39
C GLY A 95 -3.86 -21.17 9.34
N SER A 96 -2.74 -20.48 9.11
CA SER A 96 -2.22 -19.48 10.06
C SER A 96 -3.12 -18.27 10.22
N VAL A 97 -3.85 -17.87 9.16
CA VAL A 97 -4.90 -16.85 9.27
C VAL A 97 -5.99 -17.28 10.25
N ALA A 98 -6.45 -18.54 10.16
CA ALA A 98 -7.46 -19.07 11.09
C ALA A 98 -6.96 -19.04 12.54
N ILE A 99 -5.70 -19.44 12.77
CA ILE A 99 -5.11 -19.44 14.11
C ILE A 99 -5.03 -18.02 14.68
N VAL A 100 -4.56 -17.05 13.89
CA VAL A 100 -4.45 -15.65 14.30
C VAL A 100 -5.82 -15.07 14.64
N THR A 101 -6.83 -15.32 13.80
CA THR A 101 -8.20 -14.88 14.07
C THR A 101 -8.80 -15.57 15.30
N GLY A 102 -8.59 -16.88 15.45
CA GLY A 102 -9.02 -17.63 16.64
C GLY A 102 -8.34 -17.11 17.91
N LEU A 103 -7.07 -16.71 17.81
CA LEU A 103 -6.32 -16.11 18.91
C LEU A 103 -6.90 -14.74 19.32
N THR A 104 -7.18 -13.85 18.37
CA THR A 104 -7.80 -12.54 18.66
C THR A 104 -9.12 -12.71 19.42
N LEU A 105 -9.98 -13.64 18.97
CA LEU A 105 -11.24 -13.94 19.66
C LEU A 105 -11.00 -14.56 21.05
N ALA A 106 -10.02 -15.46 21.18
CA ALA A 106 -9.68 -16.08 22.44
C ALA A 106 -9.15 -15.07 23.45
N GLN A 107 -8.21 -14.21 23.07
CA GLN A 107 -7.66 -13.19 23.97
C GLN A 107 -8.71 -12.16 24.40
N GLY A 108 -9.62 -11.81 23.50
CA GLY A 108 -10.66 -10.82 23.76
C GLY A 108 -11.91 -11.31 24.51
N ARG A 109 -12.03 -12.63 24.76
CA ARG A 109 -13.26 -13.26 25.26
C ARG A 109 -13.78 -12.68 26.59
N GLU A 110 -12.88 -12.32 27.51
CA GLU A 110 -13.26 -11.77 28.82
C GLU A 110 -13.88 -10.37 28.68
N GLN A 111 -13.29 -9.51 27.85
CA GLN A 111 -13.83 -8.17 27.56
C GLN A 111 -15.19 -8.25 26.84
N VAL A 112 -15.37 -9.25 25.98
CA VAL A 112 -16.66 -9.53 25.35
C VAL A 112 -17.68 -9.98 26.39
N ASP A 113 -17.32 -10.86 27.33
CA ASP A 113 -18.23 -11.28 28.41
C ASP A 113 -18.66 -10.14 29.33
N GLU A 114 -17.73 -9.24 29.67
CA GLU A 114 -18.04 -8.02 30.43
C GLU A 114 -19.05 -7.15 29.68
N SER A 115 -18.87 -7.00 28.36
CA SER A 115 -19.78 -6.24 27.51
C SER A 115 -21.14 -6.92 27.35
N LEU A 116 -21.17 -8.24 27.23
CA LEU A 116 -22.40 -9.04 27.23
C LEU A 116 -23.13 -8.94 28.58
N SER A 117 -22.40 -8.86 29.69
CA SER A 117 -22.98 -8.64 31.01
C SER A 117 -23.57 -7.24 31.14
N ALA A 118 -22.92 -6.22 30.58
CA ALA A 118 -23.46 -4.86 30.50
C ALA A 118 -24.73 -4.79 29.62
N VAL A 119 -24.74 -5.49 28.48
CA VAL A 119 -25.93 -5.65 27.61
C VAL A 119 -27.10 -6.23 28.41
N LEU A 120 -26.85 -7.28 29.20
CA LEU A 120 -27.87 -7.90 30.04
C LEU A 120 -28.40 -6.97 31.12
N ALA A 121 -27.51 -6.26 31.83
CA ALA A 121 -27.89 -5.32 32.88
C ALA A 121 -28.78 -4.22 32.31
N ALA A 122 -28.36 -3.61 31.20
CA ALA A 122 -29.12 -2.55 30.55
C ALA A 122 -30.44 -3.04 29.94
N ALA A 123 -30.54 -4.31 29.51
CA ALA A 123 -31.79 -4.90 29.08
C ALA A 123 -32.78 -5.14 30.24
N ARG A 124 -32.28 -5.48 31.43
CA ARG A 124 -33.10 -5.62 32.65
C ARG A 124 -33.60 -4.27 33.15
N ASP A 125 -32.75 -3.27 33.11
CA ASP A 125 -33.03 -1.91 33.60
C ASP A 125 -33.57 -0.98 32.51
N ALA A 126 -34.06 -1.55 31.39
CA ALA A 126 -34.49 -0.79 30.23
C ALA A 126 -35.69 0.12 30.57
N THR A 127 -35.48 1.42 30.46
CA THR A 127 -36.50 2.46 30.46
C THR A 127 -37.21 2.55 29.10
N ALA A 128 -38.32 3.29 29.01
CA ALA A 128 -39.00 3.52 27.74
C ALA A 128 -38.10 4.11 26.63
N ALA A 129 -37.06 4.88 27.01
CA ALA A 129 -36.16 5.53 26.06
C ALA A 129 -35.12 4.58 25.43
N ASN A 130 -34.59 3.60 26.18
CA ASN A 130 -33.54 2.68 25.72
C ASN A 130 -34.05 1.24 25.46
N ALA A 131 -35.33 0.95 25.74
CA ALA A 131 -35.94 -0.34 25.46
C ALA A 131 -35.82 -0.82 24.00
N PRO A 132 -35.95 0.04 22.96
CA PRO A 132 -35.77 -0.41 21.56
C PRO A 132 -34.35 -0.90 21.26
N GLN A 133 -33.35 -0.20 21.80
CA GLN A 133 -31.93 -0.53 21.63
C GLN A 133 -31.57 -1.84 22.34
N ALA A 134 -32.03 -2.00 23.59
CA ALA A 134 -31.85 -3.23 24.34
C ALA A 134 -32.51 -4.44 23.65
N ARG A 135 -33.74 -4.30 23.15
CA ARG A 135 -34.42 -5.35 22.38
C ARG A 135 -33.64 -5.73 21.12
N ARG A 136 -33.17 -4.74 20.35
CA ARG A 136 -32.39 -4.97 19.12
C ARG A 136 -31.10 -5.73 19.40
N ALA A 137 -30.40 -5.39 20.49
CA ALA A 137 -29.18 -6.08 20.86
C ALA A 137 -29.43 -7.54 21.29
N ILE A 138 -30.45 -7.79 22.12
CA ILE A 138 -30.83 -9.17 22.50
C ILE A 138 -31.24 -9.99 21.28
N GLU A 139 -31.98 -9.41 20.34
CA GLU A 139 -32.34 -10.09 19.08
C GLU A 139 -31.10 -10.42 18.26
N SER A 140 -30.16 -9.48 18.14
CA SER A 140 -28.91 -9.70 17.40
C SER A 140 -28.06 -10.81 18.05
N LEU A 141 -28.05 -10.93 19.38
CA LEU A 141 -27.41 -12.05 20.08
C LEU A 141 -28.13 -13.39 19.81
N ARG A 142 -29.46 -13.38 19.66
CA ARG A 142 -30.22 -14.58 19.28
C ARG A 142 -29.85 -15.03 17.87
N THR A 143 -29.83 -14.11 16.91
CA THR A 143 -29.39 -14.37 15.53
C THR A 143 -27.99 -14.97 15.50
N PHE A 144 -27.03 -14.37 16.22
CA PHE A 144 -25.68 -14.93 16.35
C PHE A 144 -25.68 -16.38 16.85
N ASN A 145 -26.47 -16.67 17.89
CA ASN A 145 -26.55 -18.00 18.49
C ASN A 145 -27.19 -19.06 17.57
N GLU A 146 -28.05 -18.65 16.64
CA GLU A 146 -28.71 -19.51 15.66
C GLU A 146 -27.80 -19.79 14.47
N ASP A 147 -27.20 -18.73 13.91
CA ASP A 147 -26.43 -18.79 12.66
C ASP A 147 -25.07 -19.48 12.80
N ILE A 148 -24.47 -19.44 13.99
CA ILE A 148 -23.14 -19.99 14.23
C ILE A 148 -23.02 -21.47 13.88
N ARG A 149 -24.10 -22.26 14.02
CA ARG A 149 -24.06 -23.68 13.66
C ARG A 149 -23.96 -23.91 12.15
N SER A 150 -24.76 -23.19 11.36
CA SER A 150 -24.77 -23.33 9.90
C SER A 150 -23.50 -22.79 9.26
N LEU A 151 -22.93 -21.72 9.82
CA LEU A 151 -21.74 -21.06 9.28
C LEU A 151 -20.43 -21.75 9.69
N ARG A 152 -20.39 -22.51 10.80
CA ARG A 152 -19.24 -23.37 11.16
C ARG A 152 -18.94 -24.43 10.10
N GLU A 153 -19.98 -24.97 9.46
CA GLU A 153 -19.82 -25.93 8.36
C GLU A 153 -19.05 -25.34 7.17
N LEU A 154 -19.23 -24.03 6.91
CA LEU A 154 -18.53 -23.33 5.83
C LEU A 154 -17.04 -23.09 6.12
N LEU A 155 -16.64 -23.11 7.39
CA LEU A 155 -15.25 -22.88 7.81
C LEU A 155 -14.42 -24.16 7.93
N ARG A 156 -14.97 -25.35 7.62
CA ARG A 156 -14.30 -26.65 7.78
C ARG A 156 -12.98 -26.78 7.02
N THR A 157 -12.82 -26.06 5.91
CA THR A 157 -11.55 -25.95 5.17
C THR A 157 -11.09 -24.50 5.21
N PRO A 158 -10.47 -24.05 6.32
CA PRO A 158 -10.16 -22.65 6.49
C PRO A 158 -9.06 -22.22 5.52
N SER A 159 -9.43 -21.34 4.59
CA SER A 159 -8.48 -20.57 3.80
C SER A 159 -8.61 -19.09 4.17
N ALA A 160 -7.58 -18.30 3.86
CA ALA A 160 -7.62 -16.86 4.06
C ALA A 160 -8.89 -16.24 3.45
N SER A 161 -9.23 -16.62 2.22
CA SER A 161 -10.41 -16.14 1.50
C SER A 161 -11.72 -16.60 2.13
N SER A 162 -11.82 -17.87 2.55
CA SER A 162 -13.02 -18.40 3.22
C SER A 162 -13.31 -17.66 4.55
N ILE A 163 -12.25 -17.37 5.31
CA ILE A 163 -12.38 -16.59 6.56
C ILE A 163 -12.84 -15.16 6.26
N ASP A 164 -12.24 -14.50 5.27
CA ASP A 164 -12.61 -13.12 4.89
C ASP A 164 -14.03 -12.99 4.36
N GLU A 165 -14.56 -14.06 3.76
CA GLU A 165 -15.90 -14.07 3.21
C GLU A 165 -16.96 -14.38 4.27
N HIS A 166 -16.74 -15.40 5.10
CA HIS A 166 -17.80 -15.94 5.96
C HIS A 166 -17.75 -15.43 7.40
N LEU A 167 -16.57 -15.12 7.94
CA LEU A 167 -16.46 -14.67 9.33
C LEU A 167 -17.12 -13.31 9.58
N PRO A 168 -17.01 -12.31 8.68
CA PRO A 168 -17.77 -11.07 8.79
C PRO A 168 -19.29 -11.28 8.90
N ILE A 169 -19.83 -12.18 8.10
CA ILE A 169 -21.26 -12.52 8.11
C ILE A 169 -21.64 -13.13 9.47
N LEU A 170 -20.81 -14.05 9.97
CA LEU A 170 -21.04 -14.73 11.25
C LEU A 170 -20.99 -13.76 12.44
N LEU A 171 -20.04 -12.83 12.46
CA LEU A 171 -19.84 -11.93 13.59
C LEU A 171 -20.66 -10.64 13.53
N ALA A 172 -21.28 -10.31 12.39
CA ALA A 172 -22.07 -9.09 12.23
C ALA A 172 -23.18 -8.91 13.29
N PRO A 173 -23.96 -9.95 13.67
CA PRO A 173 -24.98 -9.79 14.70
C PRO A 173 -24.38 -9.52 16.09
N LEU A 174 -23.26 -10.18 16.43
CA LEU A 174 -22.53 -9.92 17.68
C LEU A 174 -21.94 -8.50 17.70
N ALA A 175 -21.33 -8.06 16.60
CA ALA A 175 -20.80 -6.70 16.46
C ALA A 175 -21.92 -5.66 16.64
N THR A 176 -23.07 -5.88 16.00
CA THR A 176 -24.26 -5.02 16.12
C THR A 176 -24.74 -4.91 17.57
N ALA A 177 -24.79 -6.04 18.30
CA ALA A 177 -25.19 -6.06 19.69
C ALA A 177 -24.24 -5.24 20.59
N LEU A 178 -22.92 -5.39 20.39
CA LEU A 178 -21.90 -4.70 21.19
C LEU A 178 -21.83 -3.19 20.86
N SER A 179 -21.80 -2.84 19.57
CA SER A 179 -21.79 -1.44 19.10
C SER A 179 -23.01 -0.66 19.58
N ALA A 180 -24.18 -1.29 19.62
CA ALA A 180 -25.39 -0.65 20.13
C ALA A 180 -25.19 -0.12 21.55
N PHE A 181 -24.50 -0.84 22.44
CA PHE A 181 -24.35 -0.41 23.83
C PHE A 181 -23.20 0.55 24.08
N HIS A 182 -22.12 0.44 23.31
CA HIS A 182 -20.97 1.33 23.48
C HIS A 182 -21.13 2.68 22.78
N GLY A 183 -22.20 2.87 22.00
CA GLY A 183 -22.43 4.11 21.24
C GLY A 183 -21.36 4.35 20.16
N GLN A 184 -20.66 3.28 19.76
CA GLN A 184 -19.60 3.30 18.77
C GLN A 184 -20.07 2.51 17.56
N GLU A 185 -20.16 3.18 16.41
CA GLU A 185 -20.38 2.50 15.13
C GLU A 185 -19.20 1.56 14.83
N GLY A 186 -19.49 0.42 14.20
CA GLY A 186 -18.45 -0.54 13.82
C GLY A 186 -17.47 0.12 12.86
N ALA A 187 -16.26 0.40 13.33
CA ALA A 187 -15.18 0.89 12.49
C ALA A 187 -14.60 -0.27 11.67
N ASN A 188 -14.12 0.02 10.46
CA ASN A 188 -13.34 -0.96 9.71
C ASN A 188 -11.91 -0.94 10.23
N HIS A 189 -11.47 -2.05 10.81
CA HIS A 189 -10.12 -2.21 11.36
C HIS A 189 -9.07 -2.54 10.28
N TRP A 190 -9.44 -2.58 9.00
CA TRP A 190 -8.51 -2.61 7.86
C TRP A 190 -8.15 -1.19 7.44
N VAL A 191 -6.93 -0.76 7.80
CA VAL A 191 -6.40 0.56 7.44
C VAL A 191 -6.15 0.65 5.93
N SER A 192 -6.66 1.71 5.28
CA SER A 192 -6.40 1.97 3.86
C SER A 192 -4.96 2.39 3.61
N SER A 193 -4.38 1.89 2.51
CA SER A 193 -3.04 2.29 2.03
C SER A 193 -2.93 3.79 1.77
N SER A 194 -4.05 4.48 1.48
CA SER A 194 -4.08 5.94 1.28
C SER A 194 -3.85 6.73 2.57
N LEU A 195 -4.14 6.13 3.74
CA LEU A 195 -3.90 6.74 5.06
C LEU A 195 -2.47 6.51 5.53
N ILE A 196 -1.80 5.48 4.98
CA ILE A 196 -0.41 5.18 5.27
C ILE A 196 0.48 6.07 4.43
N ARG A 197 1.13 7.04 5.07
CA ARG A 197 2.20 7.81 4.42
C ARG A 197 3.46 6.95 4.42
N PRO A 198 4.11 6.67 3.27
CA PRO A 198 5.40 6.01 3.26
C PRO A 198 6.38 6.79 4.13
N ALA A 199 7.19 6.10 4.94
CA ALA A 199 8.17 6.74 5.82
C ALA A 199 9.13 7.68 5.05
N ALA A 200 9.43 7.38 3.79
CA ALA A 200 10.26 8.21 2.90
C ALA A 200 9.63 9.59 2.56
N ASN A 201 8.31 9.76 2.72
CA ASN A 201 7.57 10.99 2.41
C ASN A 201 7.09 11.76 3.66
N MET A 202 7.47 11.33 4.87
CA MET A 202 7.10 12.00 6.13
C MET A 202 7.78 13.38 6.31
N ALA A 203 8.67 13.79 5.41
CA ALA A 203 9.32 15.09 5.40
C ALA A 203 8.64 16.16 4.50
N GLY A 204 7.50 15.86 3.84
CA GLY A 204 6.89 16.78 2.90
C GLY A 204 5.37 16.76 2.88
N GLY A 205 4.77 17.84 3.40
CA GLY A 205 3.53 18.49 2.93
C GLY A 205 2.29 17.63 2.62
N ALA A 206 1.27 17.77 3.46
CA ALA A 206 -0.08 17.34 3.17
C ALA A 206 -0.72 18.20 2.05
N SER A 207 -1.08 17.60 0.92
CA SER A 207 -2.14 18.09 0.04
C SER A 207 -2.54 17.03 -0.99
N ALA A 208 -3.71 16.41 -0.82
CA ALA A 208 -4.50 15.84 -1.92
C ALA A 208 -5.93 15.52 -1.42
N SER A 209 -6.82 16.49 -1.65
CA SER A 209 -8.25 16.37 -1.94
C SER A 209 -8.97 15.03 -1.71
N ALA A 210 -9.68 14.94 -0.59
CA ALA A 210 -10.91 14.16 -0.50
C ALA A 210 -11.95 14.76 -1.46
N ARG A 211 -12.14 14.14 -2.64
CA ARG A 211 -13.34 14.40 -3.44
C ARG A 211 -14.51 13.72 -2.73
N GLY A 212 -15.35 14.51 -2.08
CA GLY A 212 -16.56 14.04 -1.39
C GLY A 212 -17.51 13.34 -2.37
N VAL A 213 -18.27 12.37 -1.85
CA VAL A 213 -19.31 11.70 -2.64
C VAL A 213 -20.49 12.66 -2.80
N ASN A 214 -20.82 13.03 -4.05
CA ASN A 214 -21.90 13.96 -4.30
C ASN A 214 -23.25 13.42 -3.79
N THR A 215 -24.08 14.28 -3.20
CA THR A 215 -25.46 13.95 -2.80
C THR A 215 -26.40 13.86 -4.01
N ILE A 216 -27.59 13.27 -3.86
CA ILE A 216 -28.57 13.19 -4.97
C ILE A 216 -29.03 14.60 -5.41
N ASP A 217 -29.22 15.51 -4.46
CA ASP A 217 -29.56 16.91 -4.74
C ASP A 217 -28.47 17.64 -5.52
N GLU A 218 -27.20 17.42 -5.16
CA GLU A 218 -26.06 17.95 -5.92
C GLU A 218 -26.04 17.42 -7.35
N LEU A 219 -26.30 16.12 -7.55
CA LEU A 219 -26.41 15.53 -8.88
C LEU A 219 -27.59 16.10 -9.67
N ARG A 220 -28.72 16.41 -9.02
CA ARG A 220 -29.87 17.08 -9.64
C ARG A 220 -29.50 18.49 -10.10
N GLY A 221 -28.78 19.23 -9.26
CA GLY A 221 -28.23 20.55 -9.63
C GLY A 221 -27.27 20.46 -10.83
N ARG A 222 -26.38 19.47 -10.83
CA ARG A 222 -25.48 19.21 -11.97
C ARG A 222 -26.23 18.79 -13.24
N ALA A 223 -27.31 18.02 -13.13
CA ALA A 223 -28.14 17.65 -14.28
C ALA A 223 -28.79 18.85 -14.97
N VAL A 224 -29.19 19.86 -14.20
CA VAL A 224 -29.74 21.12 -14.72
C VAL A 224 -28.65 21.98 -15.35
N ALA A 225 -27.47 22.05 -14.72
CA ALA A 225 -26.35 22.85 -15.22
C ALA A 225 -25.63 22.22 -16.43
N ALA A 226 -25.65 20.89 -16.56
CA ALA A 226 -24.98 20.18 -17.64
C ALA A 226 -25.63 20.50 -19.00
N ALA A 227 -24.80 20.62 -20.03
CA ALA A 227 -25.20 20.85 -21.42
C ALA A 227 -25.81 19.58 -22.08
N LEU A 228 -26.72 18.89 -21.38
CA LEU A 228 -27.44 17.73 -21.88
C LEU A 228 -28.64 18.15 -22.75
N ARG A 229 -28.97 17.34 -23.75
CA ARG A 229 -30.24 17.44 -24.49
C ARG A 229 -31.41 17.25 -23.54
N GLU A 230 -32.54 17.90 -23.83
CA GLU A 230 -33.74 17.86 -22.98
C GLU A 230 -34.20 16.43 -22.70
N GLU A 231 -34.22 15.59 -23.73
CA GLU A 231 -34.58 14.17 -23.63
C GLU A 231 -33.64 13.40 -22.68
N THR A 232 -32.33 13.60 -22.82
CA THR A 232 -31.31 12.99 -21.95
C THR A 232 -31.43 13.47 -20.51
N ARG A 233 -31.68 14.78 -20.31
CA ARG A 233 -31.91 15.35 -18.98
C ARG A 233 -33.13 14.72 -18.31
N GLY A 234 -34.21 14.50 -19.07
CA GLY A 234 -35.40 13.80 -18.59
C GLY A 234 -35.12 12.38 -18.09
N ILE A 235 -34.27 11.62 -18.80
CA ILE A 235 -33.83 10.28 -18.37
C ILE A 235 -33.04 10.37 -17.06
N VAL A 236 -32.07 11.28 -16.97
CA VAL A 236 -31.24 11.46 -15.76
C VAL A 236 -32.08 11.84 -14.54
N VAL A 237 -33.02 12.77 -14.68
CA VAL A 237 -33.94 13.16 -13.60
C VAL A 237 -34.75 11.95 -13.14
N THR A 238 -35.29 11.17 -14.08
CA THR A 238 -36.03 9.94 -13.75
C THR A 238 -35.16 8.94 -12.99
N VAL A 239 -33.90 8.76 -13.39
CA VAL A 239 -32.96 7.89 -12.66
C VAL A 239 -32.70 8.42 -11.26
N LEU A 240 -32.46 9.73 -11.09
CA LEU A 240 -32.23 10.36 -9.78
C LEU A 240 -33.43 10.20 -8.85
N ASP A 241 -34.66 10.34 -9.35
CA ASP A 241 -35.89 10.13 -8.58
C ASP A 241 -35.99 8.67 -8.08
N ILE A 242 -35.60 7.69 -8.91
CA ILE A 242 -35.55 6.28 -8.51
C ILE A 242 -34.46 6.04 -7.45
N LEU A 243 -33.30 6.70 -7.56
CA LEU A 243 -32.23 6.58 -6.56
C LEU A 243 -32.64 7.17 -5.21
N GLU A 244 -33.37 8.30 -5.24
CA GLU A 244 -33.88 8.98 -4.05
C GLU A 244 -34.85 8.07 -3.29
N GLN A 245 -35.82 7.49 -4.00
CA GLN A 245 -36.73 6.49 -3.44
C GLN A 245 -35.98 5.26 -2.93
N GLY A 246 -34.97 4.78 -3.66
CA GLY A 246 -34.16 3.64 -3.28
C GLY A 246 -33.35 3.85 -1.99
N GLN A 247 -32.96 5.10 -1.68
CA GLN A 247 -32.16 5.42 -0.51
C GLN A 247 -32.92 5.23 0.82
N GLU A 248 -34.25 5.28 0.78
CA GLU A 248 -35.14 5.02 1.92
C GLU A 248 -35.06 3.56 2.41
N PHE A 249 -34.68 2.62 1.53
CA PHE A 249 -34.60 1.19 1.82
C PHE A 249 -33.14 0.77 2.09
N ALA A 250 -32.90 0.17 3.25
CA ALA A 250 -31.55 -0.23 3.67
C ALA A 250 -30.89 -1.23 2.70
N GLU A 251 -31.65 -2.18 2.14
CA GLU A 251 -31.13 -3.18 1.20
C GLU A 251 -30.63 -2.59 -0.13
N PHE A 252 -31.12 -1.42 -0.55
CA PHE A 252 -30.75 -0.81 -1.82
C PHE A 252 -29.62 0.21 -1.72
N ARG A 253 -29.20 0.61 -0.50
CA ARG A 253 -28.14 1.62 -0.31
C ARG A 253 -26.84 1.32 -1.06
N PRO A 254 -26.26 0.11 -1.04
CA PRO A 254 -25.04 -0.16 -1.80
C PRO A 254 -25.22 0.04 -3.31
N ARG A 255 -26.40 -0.30 -3.83
CA ARG A 255 -26.74 -0.12 -5.24
C ARG A 255 -26.96 1.35 -5.59
N VAL A 256 -27.64 2.10 -4.72
CA VAL A 256 -27.82 3.54 -4.85
C VAL A 256 -26.46 4.24 -4.88
N GLU A 257 -25.54 3.88 -4.00
CA GLU A 257 -24.17 4.43 -3.97
C GLU A 257 -23.40 4.10 -5.25
N ALA A 258 -23.47 2.86 -5.74
CA ALA A 258 -22.84 2.47 -6.99
C ALA A 258 -23.37 3.30 -8.18
N TYR A 259 -24.69 3.49 -8.26
CA TYR A 259 -25.32 4.28 -9.32
C TYR A 259 -25.04 5.78 -9.20
N ARG A 260 -24.98 6.30 -7.97
CA ARG A 260 -24.57 7.68 -7.69
C ARG A 260 -23.14 7.95 -8.15
N ALA A 261 -22.24 6.98 -7.96
CA ALA A 261 -20.88 7.05 -8.47
C ALA A 261 -20.83 7.05 -10.01
N LEU A 262 -21.67 6.25 -10.68
CA LEU A 262 -21.78 6.26 -12.16
C LEU A 262 -22.29 7.60 -12.70
N LEU A 263 -23.35 8.15 -12.10
CA LEU A 263 -23.88 9.46 -12.49
C LEU A 263 -22.90 10.60 -12.22
N THR A 264 -22.15 10.53 -11.11
CA THR A 264 -21.06 11.48 -10.84
C THR A 264 -20.04 11.48 -11.98
N ARG A 265 -19.56 10.31 -12.39
CA ARG A 265 -18.61 10.17 -13.51
C ARG A 265 -19.17 10.68 -14.83
N LEU A 266 -20.47 10.45 -15.07
CA LEU A 266 -21.15 10.98 -16.25
C LEU A 266 -21.14 12.51 -16.25
N PHE A 267 -21.50 13.16 -15.15
CA PHE A 267 -21.47 14.63 -15.10
C PHE A 267 -20.05 15.16 -15.18
N ASP A 268 -19.06 14.47 -14.59
CA ASP A 268 -17.67 14.86 -14.75
C ASP A 268 -17.23 14.78 -16.23
N LEU A 269 -17.76 13.82 -17.02
CA LEU A 269 -17.57 13.79 -18.48
C LEU A 269 -18.27 14.98 -19.16
N CYS A 270 -19.51 15.29 -18.82
CA CYS A 270 -20.23 16.44 -19.39
C CYS A 270 -19.47 17.75 -19.14
N ASP A 271 -18.94 17.91 -17.92
CA ASP A 271 -18.10 19.05 -17.56
C ASP A 271 -16.80 19.05 -18.37
N ALA A 272 -16.13 17.90 -18.53
CA ALA A 272 -14.94 17.81 -19.37
C ALA A 272 -15.22 18.19 -20.84
N LEU A 273 -16.37 17.77 -21.39
CA LEU A 273 -16.82 18.09 -22.75
C LEU A 273 -17.11 19.59 -22.93
N SER A 274 -17.76 20.23 -21.95
CA SER A 274 -18.07 21.66 -22.01
C SER A 274 -16.82 22.53 -21.99
N HIS A 275 -15.76 22.09 -21.30
CA HIS A 275 -14.46 22.76 -21.27
C HIS A 275 -13.55 22.39 -22.47
N ALA A 276 -13.89 21.37 -23.26
CA ALA A 276 -13.11 20.91 -24.41
C ALA A 276 -13.31 21.80 -25.64
N ALA A 277 -12.85 23.05 -25.56
CA ALA A 277 -12.96 24.05 -26.65
C ALA A 277 -12.32 23.59 -27.98
N TRP A 278 -11.37 22.65 -27.92
CA TRP A 278 -10.69 22.07 -29.07
C TRP A 278 -11.52 21.00 -29.81
N MET A 279 -12.58 20.49 -29.20
CA MET A 279 -13.39 19.41 -29.76
C MET A 279 -14.36 19.95 -30.81
N GLU A 280 -14.38 19.31 -31.99
CA GLU A 280 -15.33 19.64 -33.05
C GLU A 280 -16.77 19.36 -32.63
N GLU A 281 -17.69 20.18 -33.12
CA GLU A 281 -19.12 20.09 -32.80
C GLU A 281 -19.73 18.73 -33.16
N THR A 282 -19.31 18.14 -34.28
CA THR A 282 -19.72 16.79 -34.71
C THR A 282 -19.31 15.71 -33.71
N SER A 283 -18.12 15.84 -33.11
CA SER A 283 -17.62 14.91 -32.09
C SER A 283 -18.35 15.08 -30.76
N ARG A 284 -18.67 16.33 -30.37
CA ARG A 284 -19.51 16.60 -29.19
C ARG A 284 -20.90 15.98 -29.36
N GLN A 285 -21.53 16.16 -30.51
CA GLN A 285 -22.83 15.57 -30.82
C GLN A 285 -22.80 14.04 -30.79
N ALA A 286 -21.68 13.41 -31.19
CA ALA A 286 -21.49 11.97 -31.08
C ALA A 286 -21.38 11.51 -29.61
N TYR A 287 -20.69 12.26 -28.76
CA TYR A 287 -20.67 12.00 -27.31
C TYR A 287 -22.05 12.18 -26.68
N ASP A 288 -22.79 13.22 -27.03
CA ASP A 288 -24.16 13.44 -26.54
C ASP A 288 -25.08 12.27 -26.92
N ALA A 289 -24.98 11.78 -28.16
CA ALA A 289 -25.74 10.63 -28.62
C ALA A 289 -25.37 9.35 -27.85
N ARG A 290 -24.07 9.11 -27.58
CA ARG A 290 -23.61 7.98 -26.77
C ARG A 290 -24.06 8.08 -25.31
N ILE A 291 -24.01 9.27 -24.72
CA ILE A 291 -24.49 9.51 -23.35
C ILE A 291 -26.00 9.20 -23.28
N HIS A 292 -26.76 9.68 -24.26
CA HIS A 292 -28.19 9.39 -24.37
C HIS A 292 -28.45 7.89 -24.48
N GLU A 293 -27.75 7.19 -25.38
CA GLU A 293 -27.87 5.73 -25.55
C GLU A 293 -27.53 4.98 -24.25
N ALA A 294 -26.41 5.30 -23.60
CA ALA A 294 -25.97 4.65 -22.37
C ALA A 294 -27.00 4.81 -21.25
N LEU A 295 -27.58 6.00 -21.11
CA LEU A 295 -28.63 6.29 -20.13
C LEU A 295 -29.96 5.59 -20.46
N ALA A 296 -30.36 5.56 -21.72
CA ALA A 296 -31.55 4.84 -22.16
C ALA A 296 -31.43 3.33 -21.88
N LEU A 297 -30.26 2.73 -22.18
CA LEU A 297 -29.97 1.33 -21.87
C LEU A 297 -29.90 1.09 -20.34
N PHE A 298 -29.36 2.04 -19.58
CA PHE A 298 -29.29 1.94 -18.12
C PHE A 298 -30.67 1.97 -17.46
N GLN A 299 -31.60 2.76 -18.01
CA GLN A 299 -32.99 2.82 -17.58
C GLN A 299 -33.72 1.50 -17.84
N ASP A 300 -33.53 0.91 -19.03
CA ASP A 300 -34.10 -0.39 -19.40
C ASP A 300 -33.56 -1.53 -18.51
N ARG A 301 -34.46 -2.22 -17.80
CA ARG A 301 -34.11 -3.34 -16.93
C ARG A 301 -33.41 -4.47 -17.67
N ALA A 302 -33.77 -4.74 -18.93
CA ALA A 302 -33.19 -5.85 -19.70
C ALA A 302 -31.79 -5.53 -20.25
N ALA A 303 -31.48 -4.24 -20.45
CA ALA A 303 -30.22 -3.77 -21.03
C ALA A 303 -29.32 -3.04 -20.03
N ARG A 304 -29.70 -2.98 -18.76
CA ARG A 304 -29.03 -2.17 -17.73
C ARG A 304 -27.54 -2.43 -17.61
N ASP A 305 -27.14 -3.69 -17.61
CA ASP A 305 -25.72 -4.07 -17.46
C ASP A 305 -24.88 -3.51 -18.62
N ARG A 306 -25.46 -3.44 -19.82
CA ARG A 306 -24.83 -2.81 -21.00
C ARG A 306 -24.75 -1.29 -20.84
N GLY A 307 -25.81 -0.65 -20.35
CA GLY A 307 -25.80 0.78 -20.01
C GLY A 307 -24.75 1.12 -18.96
N GLU A 308 -24.65 0.31 -17.90
CA GLU A 308 -23.64 0.45 -16.85
C GLU A 308 -22.21 0.28 -17.42
N ALA A 309 -21.97 -0.70 -18.28
CA ALA A 309 -20.68 -0.90 -18.92
C ALA A 309 -20.27 0.32 -19.77
N LEU A 310 -21.21 0.93 -20.50
CA LEU A 310 -20.99 2.18 -21.25
C LEU A 310 -20.69 3.37 -20.33
N LEU A 311 -21.45 3.53 -19.24
CA LEU A 311 -21.20 4.60 -18.26
C LEU A 311 -19.83 4.44 -17.57
N ARG A 312 -19.39 3.21 -17.27
CA ARG A 312 -18.05 2.96 -16.73
C ARG A 312 -16.95 3.30 -17.74
N ARG A 313 -17.19 3.06 -19.03
CA ARG A 313 -16.24 3.36 -20.11
C ARG A 313 -15.96 4.86 -20.26
N PHE A 314 -16.97 5.72 -20.03
CA PHE A 314 -16.83 7.17 -20.12
C PHE A 314 -15.75 7.77 -19.22
N GLU A 315 -15.36 7.09 -18.14
CA GLU A 315 -14.27 7.52 -17.27
C GLU A 315 -12.93 7.63 -18.02
N SER A 316 -12.65 6.70 -18.93
CA SER A 316 -11.41 6.73 -19.72
C SER A 316 -11.42 7.90 -20.71
N SER A 317 -12.54 8.12 -21.38
CA SER A 317 -12.76 9.23 -22.32
C SER A 317 -12.64 10.57 -21.60
N ARG A 318 -13.32 10.72 -20.45
CA ARG A 318 -13.28 11.91 -19.60
C ARG A 318 -11.85 12.29 -19.25
N LEU A 319 -11.08 11.34 -18.72
CA LEU A 319 -9.69 11.58 -18.33
C LEU A 319 -8.86 12.07 -19.53
N ILE A 320 -8.99 11.44 -20.70
CA ILE A 320 -8.27 11.86 -21.90
C ILE A 320 -8.71 13.27 -22.34
N ILE A 321 -10.01 13.56 -22.34
CA ILE A 321 -10.55 14.88 -22.68
C ILE A 321 -9.99 15.96 -21.74
N GLU A 322 -10.01 15.73 -20.43
CA GLU A 322 -9.44 16.62 -19.43
C GLU A 322 -7.96 16.87 -19.67
N ARG A 323 -7.20 15.82 -20.00
CA ARG A 323 -5.76 15.95 -20.29
C ARG A 323 -5.52 16.73 -21.58
N ILE A 324 -6.24 16.47 -22.67
CA ILE A 324 -6.11 17.27 -23.91
C ILE A 324 -6.50 18.73 -23.64
N THR A 325 -7.58 18.97 -22.88
CA THR A 325 -8.03 20.30 -22.49
C THR A 325 -6.95 21.03 -21.68
N LEU A 326 -6.41 20.40 -20.63
CA LEU A 326 -5.32 20.95 -19.83
C LEU A 326 -4.10 21.26 -20.72
N LEU A 327 -3.72 20.33 -21.58
CA LEU A 327 -2.61 20.49 -22.51
C LEU A 327 -2.81 21.67 -23.48
N SER A 328 -4.06 21.91 -23.92
CA SER A 328 -4.41 23.06 -24.77
C SER A 328 -4.38 24.40 -24.03
N GLN A 329 -4.60 24.39 -22.72
CA GLN A 329 -4.61 25.58 -21.85
C GLN A 329 -3.21 25.96 -21.36
N ILE A 330 -2.30 25.00 -21.25
CA ILE A 330 -0.91 25.29 -20.88
C ILE A 330 -0.27 26.14 -22.00
N ASN A 331 -0.02 27.42 -21.70
CA ASN A 331 0.49 28.40 -22.66
C ASN A 331 1.91 28.10 -23.17
N ARG A 332 2.62 27.15 -22.56
CA ARG A 332 4.01 26.83 -22.86
C ARG A 332 4.09 25.78 -23.97
N ASP A 333 4.74 26.12 -25.08
CA ASP A 333 5.04 25.19 -26.19
C ASP A 333 3.77 24.43 -26.65
N ARG A 334 2.73 25.19 -27.06
CA ARG A 334 1.40 24.65 -27.43
C ARG A 334 1.56 23.48 -28.41
N PRO A 335 1.28 22.23 -27.98
CA PRO A 335 1.43 21.09 -28.86
C PRO A 335 0.36 21.12 -29.93
N ASN A 336 0.64 20.44 -31.04
CA ASN A 336 -0.40 20.08 -31.98
C ASN A 336 -1.29 19.01 -31.31
N ILE A 337 -2.44 19.43 -30.78
CA ILE A 337 -3.41 18.54 -30.13
C ILE A 337 -4.29 17.78 -31.12
N ARG A 338 -4.26 18.13 -32.42
CA ARG A 338 -5.13 17.53 -33.45
C ARG A 338 -4.93 16.01 -33.59
N PRO A 339 -3.70 15.46 -33.60
CA PRO A 339 -3.48 14.01 -33.60
C PRO A 339 -4.09 13.31 -32.39
N LEU A 340 -3.99 13.93 -31.21
CA LEU A 340 -4.47 13.37 -29.94
C LEU A 340 -6.01 13.35 -29.91
N ALA A 341 -6.63 14.42 -30.38
CA ALA A 341 -8.07 14.52 -30.58
C ALA A 341 -8.58 13.45 -31.55
N ALA A 342 -7.93 13.29 -32.71
CA ALA A 342 -8.30 12.30 -33.70
C ALA A 342 -8.14 10.86 -33.15
N ALA A 343 -7.07 10.59 -32.41
CA ALA A 343 -6.82 9.29 -31.79
C ALA A 343 -7.83 8.94 -30.70
N LEU A 344 -8.32 9.92 -29.93
CA LEU A 344 -9.43 9.72 -28.99
C LEU A 344 -10.68 9.26 -29.75
N ILE A 345 -11.08 9.99 -30.80
CA ILE A 345 -12.29 9.65 -31.57
C ILE A 345 -12.18 8.28 -32.23
N ALA A 346 -11.03 7.94 -32.81
CA ALA A 346 -10.78 6.61 -33.37
C ALA A 346 -10.81 5.51 -32.30
N GLY A 347 -10.21 5.75 -31.13
CA GLY A 347 -10.24 4.81 -30.00
C GLY A 347 -11.66 4.51 -29.53
N GLU A 348 -12.51 5.54 -29.46
CA GLU A 348 -13.92 5.36 -29.15
C GLU A 348 -14.68 4.55 -30.23
N GLN A 349 -14.41 4.79 -31.51
CA GLN A 349 -15.02 4.02 -32.60
C GLN A 349 -14.63 2.53 -32.54
N LEU A 350 -13.40 2.21 -32.13
CA LEU A 350 -12.96 0.83 -31.93
C LEU A 350 -13.66 0.17 -30.76
N LEU A 351 -13.87 0.90 -29.67
CA LEU A 351 -14.59 0.40 -28.50
C LEU A 351 -16.08 0.14 -28.78
N ASP A 352 -16.67 0.82 -29.77
CA ASP A 352 -18.04 0.54 -30.23
C ASP A 352 -18.14 -0.76 -31.05
N ASN A 353 -17.01 -1.28 -31.54
CA ASN A 353 -16.93 -2.55 -32.24
C ASN A 353 -16.49 -3.68 -31.29
N PRO A 354 -17.35 -4.65 -30.94
CA PRO A 354 -17.01 -5.73 -30.02
C PRO A 354 -15.75 -6.52 -30.41
N ALA A 355 -15.47 -6.67 -31.72
CA ALA A 355 -14.31 -7.41 -32.21
C ALA A 355 -12.98 -6.65 -32.05
N LEU A 356 -13.03 -5.34 -31.84
CA LEU A 356 -11.85 -4.46 -31.72
C LEU A 356 -11.80 -3.73 -30.36
N ALA A 357 -12.69 -4.08 -29.43
CA ALA A 357 -12.81 -3.38 -28.15
C ALA A 357 -11.53 -3.47 -27.31
N ASP A 358 -10.80 -4.60 -27.35
CA ASP A 358 -9.50 -4.73 -26.69
C ASP A 358 -8.46 -3.76 -27.27
N THR A 359 -8.37 -3.67 -28.60
CA THR A 359 -7.50 -2.72 -29.29
C THR A 359 -7.86 -1.27 -28.94
N GLY A 360 -9.16 -0.95 -28.89
CA GLY A 360 -9.64 0.36 -28.45
C GLY A 360 -9.25 0.68 -27.00
N ARG A 361 -9.36 -0.28 -26.08
CA ARG A 361 -8.92 -0.11 -24.68
C ARG A 361 -7.41 0.13 -24.59
N GLU A 362 -6.62 -0.65 -25.32
CA GLU A 362 -5.16 -0.50 -25.39
C GLU A 362 -4.77 0.89 -25.93
N GLN A 363 -5.45 1.35 -26.99
CA GLN A 363 -5.23 2.67 -27.58
C GLN A 363 -5.51 3.79 -26.59
N MET A 364 -6.64 3.72 -25.89
CA MET A 364 -7.03 4.72 -24.90
C MET A 364 -6.05 4.76 -23.72
N ALA A 365 -5.61 3.60 -23.24
CA ALA A 365 -4.62 3.50 -22.19
C ALA A 365 -3.27 4.12 -22.62
N LYS A 366 -2.77 3.78 -23.82
CA LYS A 366 -1.52 4.35 -24.37
C LYS A 366 -1.64 5.86 -24.60
N LEU A 367 -2.76 6.33 -25.17
CA LEU A 367 -3.00 7.76 -25.39
C LEU A 367 -2.99 8.55 -24.07
N ARG A 368 -3.64 8.01 -23.03
CA ARG A 368 -3.60 8.61 -21.69
C ARG A 368 -2.17 8.72 -21.16
N LEU A 369 -1.36 7.65 -21.25
CA LEU A 369 0.03 7.66 -20.81
C LEU A 369 0.86 8.73 -21.55
N VAL A 370 0.65 8.88 -22.86
CA VAL A 370 1.33 9.91 -23.66
C VAL A 370 0.92 11.30 -23.17
N LEU A 371 -0.37 11.55 -22.96
CA LEU A 371 -0.87 12.84 -22.47
C LEU A 371 -0.34 13.19 -21.09
N ASP A 372 -0.35 12.24 -20.15
CA ASP A 372 0.18 12.45 -18.80
C ASP A 372 1.67 12.85 -18.85
N ARG A 373 2.47 12.24 -19.75
CA ARG A 373 3.88 12.60 -19.96
C ARG A 373 4.05 13.99 -20.60
N MET A 374 3.23 14.32 -21.60
CA MET A 374 3.25 15.63 -22.26
C MET A 374 2.91 16.76 -21.29
N ILE A 375 1.99 16.53 -20.37
CA ILE A 375 1.60 17.49 -19.32
C ILE A 375 2.71 17.60 -18.29
N ALA A 376 3.20 16.47 -17.77
CA ALA A 376 4.30 16.45 -16.81
C ALA A 376 5.49 17.25 -17.32
N TRP A 377 5.91 17.05 -18.58
CA TRP A 377 7.00 17.81 -19.20
C TRP A 377 6.79 19.33 -19.21
N ARG A 378 5.55 19.78 -19.43
CA ARG A 378 5.22 21.21 -19.49
C ARG A 378 5.13 21.85 -18.11
N GLU A 379 4.71 21.08 -17.11
CA GLU A 379 4.64 21.46 -15.69
C GLU A 379 6.04 21.54 -15.03
N LEU A 380 7.07 20.93 -15.63
CA LEU A 380 8.44 20.99 -15.14
C LEU A 380 8.94 22.44 -14.95
N ARG A 381 9.50 22.69 -13.76
CA ARG A 381 9.98 24.00 -13.32
C ARG A 381 11.39 24.25 -13.85
N ARG A 382 11.49 24.68 -15.12
CA ARG A 382 12.76 25.02 -15.81
C ARG A 382 13.60 26.15 -15.18
N GLY A 383 13.22 26.70 -14.03
CA GLY A 383 13.80 27.91 -13.44
C GLY A 383 15.10 27.70 -12.63
N GLU A 384 15.43 26.47 -12.25
CA GLU A 384 16.46 26.21 -11.24
C GLU A 384 17.77 25.64 -11.79
N VAL A 385 17.79 25.12 -13.02
CA VAL A 385 19.01 24.57 -13.63
C VAL A 385 19.93 25.71 -14.08
N ARG A 386 21.09 25.85 -13.42
CA ARG A 386 22.07 26.93 -13.62
C ARG A 386 23.29 26.47 -14.44
N GLY A 387 24.00 27.44 -15.00
CA GLY A 387 25.32 27.21 -15.62
C GLY A 387 25.30 26.22 -16.78
N GLU A 388 26.31 25.35 -16.84
CA GLU A 388 26.50 24.39 -17.94
C GLU A 388 25.45 23.28 -17.98
N HIS A 389 24.86 22.91 -16.83
CA HIS A 389 23.73 21.99 -16.77
C HIS A 389 22.52 22.52 -17.54
N ARG A 390 22.36 23.85 -17.64
CA ARG A 390 21.29 24.45 -18.44
C ARG A 390 21.45 24.13 -19.93
N THR A 391 22.67 24.16 -20.44
CA THR A 391 22.94 23.83 -21.85
C THR A 391 22.65 22.35 -22.13
N LEU A 392 22.99 21.45 -21.21
CA LEU A 392 22.67 20.02 -21.31
C LEU A 392 21.15 19.77 -21.19
N ALA A 393 20.47 20.41 -20.25
CA ALA A 393 19.02 20.36 -20.12
C ALA A 393 18.33 20.82 -21.40
N THR A 394 18.81 21.91 -22.02
CA THR A 394 18.28 22.42 -23.29
C THR A 394 18.43 21.42 -24.44
N ARG A 395 19.52 20.64 -24.45
CA ARG A 395 19.73 19.56 -25.42
C ARG A 395 18.76 18.40 -25.17
N LEU A 396 18.64 17.90 -23.94
CA LEU A 396 17.68 16.83 -23.60
C LEU A 396 16.23 17.26 -23.85
N GLU A 397 15.88 18.51 -23.56
CA GLU A 397 14.57 19.06 -23.91
C GLU A 397 14.31 19.05 -25.42
N ARG A 398 15.34 19.27 -26.24
CA ARG A 398 15.21 19.17 -27.70
C ARG A 398 14.96 17.72 -28.12
N GLU A 399 15.74 16.77 -27.61
CA GLU A 399 15.54 15.34 -27.86
C GLU A 399 14.13 14.88 -27.44
N TYR A 400 13.65 15.35 -26.28
CA TYR A 400 12.27 15.11 -25.85
C TYR A 400 11.25 15.67 -26.85
N ARG A 401 11.41 16.91 -27.33
CA ARG A 401 10.50 17.51 -28.32
C ARG A 401 10.52 16.75 -29.64
N ASP A 402 11.68 16.30 -30.09
CA ASP A 402 11.82 15.52 -31.32
C ASP A 402 11.17 14.13 -31.17
N ALA A 403 11.29 13.51 -30.00
CA ALA A 403 10.57 12.28 -29.65
C ALA A 403 9.04 12.50 -29.55
N GLU A 404 8.59 13.59 -28.93
CA GLU A 404 7.18 13.98 -28.87
C GLU A 404 6.60 14.22 -30.27
N ALA A 405 7.32 14.94 -31.14
CA ALA A 405 6.91 15.16 -32.52
C ALA A 405 6.83 13.87 -33.34
N SER A 406 7.78 12.95 -33.13
CA SER A 406 7.77 11.63 -33.76
C SER A 406 6.59 10.78 -33.26
N LEU A 407 6.31 10.84 -31.96
CA LEU A 407 5.19 10.14 -31.35
C LEU A 407 3.84 10.64 -31.88
N LEU A 408 3.69 11.96 -32.06
CA LEU A 408 2.47 12.52 -32.63
C LEU A 408 2.22 12.02 -34.06
N LYS A 409 3.28 11.87 -34.89
CA LYS A 409 3.17 11.26 -36.23
C LYS A 409 2.76 9.80 -36.16
N GLU A 410 3.30 9.03 -35.22
CA GLU A 410 2.90 7.64 -35.01
C GLU A 410 1.46 7.50 -34.51
N ILE A 411 0.99 8.43 -33.68
CA ILE A 411 -0.41 8.49 -33.25
C ILE A 411 -1.33 8.78 -34.45
N GLU A 412 -0.95 9.66 -35.38
CA GLU A 412 -1.68 9.85 -36.64
C GLU A 412 -1.74 8.55 -37.46
N ARG A 413 -0.63 7.80 -37.52
CA ARG A 413 -0.58 6.49 -38.19
C ARG A 413 -1.51 5.46 -37.56
N ILE A 414 -1.51 5.35 -36.22
CA ILE A 414 -2.40 4.43 -35.48
C ILE A 414 -3.86 4.81 -35.65
N THR A 415 -4.14 6.11 -35.71
CA THR A 415 -5.50 6.62 -35.97
C THR A 415 -6.00 6.17 -37.35
N ALA A 416 -5.11 6.10 -38.36
CA ALA A 416 -5.44 5.62 -39.70
C ALA A 416 -5.44 4.08 -39.82
N ASP A 417 -4.58 3.39 -39.09
CA ASP A 417 -4.50 1.93 -39.01
C ASP A 417 -4.36 1.47 -37.54
N PRO A 418 -5.48 1.08 -36.89
CA PRO A 418 -5.48 0.61 -35.51
C PRO A 418 -4.55 -0.57 -35.22
N ARG A 419 -4.21 -1.39 -36.23
CA ARG A 419 -3.30 -2.54 -36.04
C ARG A 419 -1.86 -2.10 -35.81
N ALA A 420 -1.50 -0.87 -36.18
CA ALA A 420 -0.17 -0.31 -35.94
C ALA A 420 0.13 -0.08 -34.45
N ILE A 421 -0.87 -0.18 -33.56
CA ILE A 421 -0.65 -0.02 -32.11
C ILE A 421 0.30 -1.08 -31.51
N SER A 422 0.34 -2.25 -32.14
CA SER A 422 1.22 -3.37 -31.76
C SER A 422 2.56 -3.34 -32.50
N ASP A 423 2.83 -2.31 -33.30
CA ASP A 423 4.11 -2.15 -34.00
C ASP A 423 5.24 -1.86 -33.00
N PRO A 424 6.34 -2.64 -33.02
CA PRO A 424 7.53 -2.37 -32.21
C PRO A 424 8.08 -0.95 -32.38
N ALA A 425 7.91 -0.32 -33.54
CA ALA A 425 8.35 1.05 -33.79
C ALA A 425 7.62 2.06 -32.89
N PHE A 426 6.29 1.91 -32.74
CA PHE A 426 5.51 2.79 -31.85
C PHE A 426 5.93 2.62 -30.38
N THR A 427 6.10 1.37 -29.94
CA THR A 427 6.59 1.06 -28.59
C THR A 427 7.96 1.66 -28.34
N SER A 428 8.87 1.61 -29.32
CA SER A 428 10.19 2.24 -29.23
C SER A 428 10.11 3.76 -29.09
N VAL A 429 9.27 4.44 -29.88
CA VAL A 429 9.09 5.90 -29.77
C VAL A 429 8.46 6.29 -28.43
N MET A 430 7.47 5.54 -27.94
CA MET A 430 6.89 5.74 -26.61
C MET A 430 7.92 5.54 -25.49
N ALA A 431 8.81 4.55 -25.61
CA ALA A 431 9.88 4.30 -24.65
C ALA A 431 10.91 5.45 -24.65
N ASN A 432 11.29 5.94 -25.84
CA ASN A 432 12.20 7.09 -25.98
C ASN A 432 11.60 8.36 -25.35
N GLN A 433 10.33 8.66 -25.61
CA GLN A 433 9.65 9.82 -25.01
C GLN A 433 9.64 9.72 -23.47
N ALA A 434 9.32 8.54 -22.93
CA ALA A 434 9.34 8.29 -21.49
C ALA A 434 10.74 8.51 -20.91
N GLN A 435 11.74 7.90 -21.53
CA GLN A 435 13.13 7.98 -21.08
C GLN A 435 13.62 9.42 -21.06
N TYR A 436 13.42 10.18 -22.14
CA TYR A 436 13.86 11.58 -22.19
C TYR A 436 13.14 12.47 -21.18
N LEU A 437 11.85 12.21 -20.90
CA LEU A 437 11.15 12.92 -19.85
C LEU A 437 11.78 12.65 -18.48
N GLU A 438 12.01 11.38 -18.16
CA GLU A 438 12.65 11.02 -16.89
C GLU A 438 14.07 11.59 -16.78
N ASP A 439 14.83 11.63 -17.88
CA ASP A 439 16.17 12.21 -17.91
C ASP A 439 16.14 13.73 -17.64
N VAL A 440 15.16 14.45 -18.18
CA VAL A 440 14.94 15.87 -17.86
C VAL A 440 14.57 16.03 -16.38
N ILE A 441 13.67 15.19 -15.85
CA ILE A 441 13.30 15.20 -14.42
C ILE A 441 14.53 14.95 -13.53
N ARG A 442 15.41 14.02 -13.92
CA ARG A 442 16.67 13.75 -13.21
C ARG A 442 17.56 14.99 -13.19
N LEU A 443 17.67 15.73 -14.29
CA LEU A 443 18.44 16.97 -14.34
C LEU A 443 17.87 18.09 -13.45
N GLU A 444 16.54 18.19 -13.32
CA GLU A 444 15.91 19.18 -12.43
C GLU A 444 16.25 18.96 -10.95
N LYS A 445 16.68 17.74 -10.57
CA LYS A 445 17.10 17.44 -9.19
C LYS A 445 18.53 17.87 -8.88
N ILE A 446 19.40 18.06 -9.88
CA ILE A 446 20.82 18.39 -9.69
C ILE A 446 21.04 19.64 -8.84
N PRO A 447 20.33 20.77 -9.03
CA PRO A 447 20.50 21.94 -8.17
C PRO A 447 20.32 21.62 -6.68
N ARG A 448 19.28 20.84 -6.34
CA ARG A 448 19.06 20.37 -4.97
C ARG A 448 20.21 19.50 -4.48
N TRP A 449 20.77 18.62 -5.31
CA TRP A 449 21.91 17.79 -4.93
C TRP A 449 23.16 18.63 -4.65
N ILE A 450 23.42 19.63 -5.49
CA ILE A 450 24.53 20.56 -5.28
C ILE A 450 24.34 21.34 -3.98
N ASP A 451 23.12 21.78 -3.66
CA ASP A 451 22.81 22.48 -2.40
C ASP A 451 22.97 21.55 -1.18
N GLN A 452 22.62 20.27 -1.29
CA GLN A 452 22.87 19.24 -0.27
C GLN A 452 24.37 19.02 -0.05
N ILE A 453 25.17 18.89 -1.11
CA ILE A 453 26.63 18.78 -0.98
C ILE A 453 27.22 20.07 -0.40
N ARG A 454 26.69 21.24 -0.77
CA ARG A 454 27.14 22.53 -0.22
C ARG A 454 26.89 22.62 1.28
N SER A 455 25.74 22.18 1.77
CA SER A 455 25.43 22.23 3.20
C SER A 455 26.31 21.27 4.03
N LEU A 456 26.67 20.11 3.47
CA LEU A 456 27.56 19.15 4.13
C LEU A 456 29.03 19.55 4.06
N ARG A 457 29.51 19.89 2.85
CA ARG A 457 30.93 20.03 2.53
C ARG A 457 31.14 21.06 1.41
N PRO A 458 31.22 22.37 1.74
CA PRO A 458 31.38 23.44 0.75
C PRO A 458 32.56 23.25 -0.21
N GLY A 459 33.69 22.71 0.29
CA GLY A 459 34.89 22.46 -0.52
C GLY A 459 34.75 21.34 -1.56
N ALA A 460 33.72 20.50 -1.48
CA ALA A 460 33.45 19.41 -2.43
C ALA A 460 32.57 19.86 -3.61
N VAL A 461 31.92 21.02 -3.52
CA VAL A 461 30.88 21.48 -4.45
C VAL A 461 31.37 21.58 -5.88
N GLU A 462 32.54 22.18 -6.12
CA GLU A 462 33.07 22.37 -7.48
C GLU A 462 33.29 21.03 -8.19
N ARG A 463 33.97 20.10 -7.50
CA ARG A 463 34.24 18.76 -8.01
C ARG A 463 32.96 17.94 -8.20
N PHE A 464 32.03 18.00 -7.25
CA PHE A 464 30.73 17.34 -7.39
C PHE A 464 29.90 17.93 -8.56
N THR A 465 29.98 19.24 -8.78
CA THR A 465 29.36 19.91 -9.94
C THR A 465 29.93 19.37 -11.25
N ALA A 466 31.24 19.13 -11.31
CA ALA A 466 31.86 18.47 -12.46
C ALA A 466 31.37 17.02 -12.65
N GLN A 467 31.19 16.25 -11.58
CA GLN A 467 30.65 14.88 -11.66
C GLN A 467 29.20 14.85 -12.15
N THR A 468 28.34 15.72 -11.61
CA THR A 468 26.94 15.81 -12.08
C THR A 468 26.84 16.31 -13.52
N ARG A 469 27.77 17.17 -13.97
CA ARG A 469 27.88 17.54 -15.39
C ARG A 469 28.24 16.32 -16.25
N LYS A 470 29.17 15.49 -15.81
CA LYS A 470 29.54 14.23 -16.49
C LYS A 470 28.34 13.29 -16.62
N MET A 471 27.60 13.07 -15.53
CA MET A 471 26.36 12.28 -15.54
C MET A 471 25.35 12.85 -16.55
N ALA A 472 25.12 14.17 -16.50
CA ALA A 472 24.20 14.84 -17.40
C ALA A 472 24.62 14.75 -18.88
N GLN A 473 25.92 14.74 -19.17
CA GLN A 473 26.44 14.51 -20.51
C GLN A 473 26.20 13.07 -20.96
N TRP A 474 26.47 12.07 -20.11
CA TRP A 474 26.24 10.66 -20.43
C TRP A 474 24.77 10.31 -20.68
N LEU A 475 23.81 11.05 -20.11
CA LEU A 475 22.40 10.91 -20.48
C LEU A 475 22.14 11.18 -21.99
N LEU A 476 22.96 12.01 -22.63
CA LEU A 476 22.90 12.26 -24.07
C LEU A 476 23.67 11.22 -24.89
N GLU A 477 24.45 10.34 -24.27
CA GLU A 477 25.29 9.34 -24.93
C GLU A 477 24.65 7.94 -24.81
N PRO A 478 24.07 7.37 -25.88
CA PRO A 478 23.31 6.11 -25.78
C PRO A 478 24.10 4.94 -25.16
N ALA A 479 25.41 4.87 -25.38
CA ALA A 479 26.27 3.82 -24.85
C ALA A 479 26.54 3.94 -23.33
N ARG A 480 26.34 5.13 -22.74
CA ARG A 480 26.64 5.42 -21.32
C ARG A 480 25.43 5.88 -20.52
N ARG A 481 24.28 6.01 -21.16
CA ARG A 481 23.04 6.48 -20.52
C ARG A 481 22.67 5.62 -19.31
N ASP A 482 22.77 4.30 -19.42
CA ASP A 482 22.46 3.39 -18.30
C ASP A 482 23.40 3.59 -17.10
N GLU A 483 24.69 3.85 -17.34
CA GLU A 483 25.67 4.18 -16.29
C GLU A 483 25.29 5.49 -15.58
N ALA A 484 24.86 6.50 -16.34
CA ALA A 484 24.43 7.78 -15.79
C ALA A 484 23.15 7.65 -14.96
N ILE A 485 22.16 6.92 -15.47
CA ILE A 485 20.91 6.63 -14.76
C ILE A 485 21.24 5.91 -13.45
N LEU A 486 22.07 4.87 -13.51
CA LEU A 486 22.46 4.11 -12.34
C LEU A 486 23.18 4.99 -11.30
N ALA A 487 24.11 5.85 -11.73
CA ALA A 487 24.82 6.77 -10.84
C ALA A 487 23.88 7.80 -10.19
N MET A 488 22.96 8.39 -10.97
CA MET A 488 21.97 9.34 -10.48
C MET A 488 21.00 8.69 -9.51
N THR A 489 20.47 7.50 -9.83
CA THR A 489 19.62 6.71 -8.95
C THR A 489 20.33 6.32 -7.66
N GLN A 490 21.61 5.94 -7.74
CA GLN A 490 22.41 5.62 -6.55
C GLN A 490 22.66 6.85 -5.68
N TYR A 491 22.93 8.03 -6.26
CA TYR A 491 23.02 9.26 -5.48
C TYR A 491 21.70 9.57 -4.78
N GLU A 492 20.57 9.50 -5.49
CA GLU A 492 19.25 9.74 -4.91
C GLU A 492 18.95 8.79 -3.75
N GLN A 493 19.22 7.49 -3.95
CA GLN A 493 19.04 6.47 -2.93
C GLN A 493 19.92 6.77 -1.71
N GLN A 494 21.22 7.00 -1.89
CA GLN A 494 22.13 7.31 -0.80
C GLN A 494 21.77 8.61 -0.10
N ALA A 495 21.41 9.67 -0.84
CA ALA A 495 20.98 10.94 -0.26
C ALA A 495 19.70 10.78 0.56
N GLY A 496 18.73 9.98 0.09
CA GLY A 496 17.50 9.67 0.82
C GLY A 496 17.76 8.94 2.14
N LEU A 497 18.76 8.06 2.19
CA LEU A 497 19.14 7.31 3.39
C LEU A 497 20.02 8.11 4.34
N PHE A 498 20.99 8.84 3.80
CA PHE A 498 22.08 9.40 4.57
C PHE A 498 21.81 10.81 5.05
N LEU A 499 21.04 11.64 4.32
CA LEU A 499 20.82 13.04 4.71
C LEU A 499 19.86 13.19 5.89
N SER A 500 18.95 12.24 6.06
CA SER A 500 18.05 12.18 7.20
C SER A 500 18.00 10.73 7.68
N MET A 501 18.76 10.45 8.72
CA MET A 501 18.77 9.10 9.29
C MET A 501 17.60 8.92 10.24
N PRO A 502 17.01 7.71 10.31
CA PRO A 502 16.04 7.36 11.36
C PRO A 502 16.66 7.65 12.73
N PHE A 503 15.86 8.07 13.72
CA PHE A 503 16.31 8.37 15.09
C PHE A 503 17.33 9.51 15.27
N GLU A 504 17.76 10.19 14.20
CA GLU A 504 18.78 11.24 14.30
C GLU A 504 18.34 12.43 15.16
N SER A 505 17.07 12.83 15.06
CA SER A 505 16.50 13.89 15.90
C SER A 505 16.62 13.55 17.39
N ASN A 506 16.33 12.31 17.77
CA ASN A 506 16.47 11.81 19.14
C ASN A 506 17.94 11.81 19.59
N LEU A 507 18.87 11.39 18.72
CA LEU A 507 20.30 11.44 19.02
C LEU A 507 20.77 12.86 19.30
N ARG A 508 20.32 13.84 18.52
CA ARG A 508 20.68 15.26 18.69
C ARG A 508 19.99 15.92 19.87
N ALA A 509 18.77 15.50 20.20
CA ALA A 509 18.03 16.02 21.36
C ALA A 509 18.57 15.50 22.70
N GLY A 510 19.22 14.33 22.69
CA GLY A 510 19.79 13.73 23.90
C GLY A 510 18.76 13.26 24.94
N GLY A 511 17.55 12.91 24.48
CA GLY A 511 16.48 12.42 25.36
C GLY A 511 16.77 11.04 25.98
N GLU A 512 15.90 10.61 26.91
CA GLU A 512 16.04 9.35 27.64
C GLU A 512 16.17 8.13 26.71
N ASP A 513 15.36 8.07 25.65
CA ASP A 513 15.43 7.01 24.63
C ASP A 513 16.83 6.93 23.99
N ALA A 514 17.41 8.07 23.64
CA ALA A 514 18.74 8.14 23.01
C ALA A 514 19.84 7.72 24.00
N ALA A 515 19.75 8.15 25.26
CA ALA A 515 20.67 7.73 26.31
C ALA A 515 20.57 6.21 26.57
N LEU A 516 19.35 5.66 26.57
CA LEU A 516 19.08 4.24 26.81
C LEU A 516 19.75 3.36 25.74
N VAL A 517 19.54 3.65 24.46
CA VAL A 517 20.03 2.79 23.35
C VAL A 517 21.50 3.03 22.99
N THR A 518 22.05 4.21 23.29
CA THR A 518 23.47 4.53 23.03
C THR A 518 24.39 4.33 24.23
N GLY A 519 23.83 4.20 25.45
CA GLY A 519 24.60 4.19 26.70
C GLY A 519 25.22 5.55 27.01
N GLY A 520 24.51 6.65 26.68
CA GLY A 520 24.98 8.03 26.89
C GLY A 520 25.97 8.54 25.82
N LEU A 521 26.13 7.83 24.70
CA LEU A 521 27.07 8.18 23.63
C LEU A 521 26.43 8.89 22.42
N HIS A 522 25.17 9.33 22.55
CA HIS A 522 24.37 9.91 21.47
C HIS A 522 25.04 11.10 20.76
N ASP A 523 25.60 12.07 21.50
CA ASP A 523 26.29 13.24 20.93
C ASP A 523 27.54 12.86 20.13
N ARG A 524 28.25 11.82 20.56
CA ARG A 524 29.42 11.31 19.84
C ARG A 524 29.00 10.61 18.56
N LEU A 525 27.92 9.83 18.62
CA LEU A 525 27.39 9.12 17.45
C LEU A 525 26.84 10.10 16.41
N ALA A 526 26.10 11.13 16.82
CA ALA A 526 25.61 12.17 15.91
C ALA A 526 26.75 12.90 15.17
N ARG A 527 27.83 13.23 15.89
CA ARG A 527 29.04 13.84 15.28
C ARG A 527 29.77 12.89 14.33
N GLU A 528 29.82 11.60 14.64
CA GLU A 528 30.40 10.59 13.75
C GLU A 528 29.58 10.48 12.44
N ILE A 529 28.24 10.49 12.52
CA ILE A 529 27.37 10.51 11.34
C ILE A 529 27.67 11.74 10.47
N ASP A 530 27.76 12.93 11.07
CA ASP A 530 28.08 14.18 10.34
C ASP A 530 29.47 14.12 9.68
N ALA A 531 30.46 13.58 10.38
CA ALA A 531 31.81 13.39 9.83
C ALA A 531 31.80 12.40 8.64
N GLN A 532 31.05 11.31 8.71
CA GLN A 532 30.94 10.36 7.59
C GLN A 532 30.17 10.94 6.41
N ARG A 533 29.15 11.77 6.62
CA ARG A 533 28.47 12.51 5.54
C ARG A 533 29.40 13.44 4.79
N GLN A 534 30.31 14.12 5.49
CA GLN A 534 31.33 14.96 4.85
C GLN A 534 32.28 14.12 3.98
N ARG A 535 32.76 12.98 4.48
CA ARG A 535 33.63 12.06 3.71
C ARG A 535 32.89 11.42 2.53
N TRP A 536 31.60 11.13 2.69
CA TRP A 536 30.74 10.63 1.64
C TRP A 536 30.54 11.67 0.53
N ALA A 537 30.33 12.93 0.89
CA ALA A 537 30.28 14.04 -0.06
C ALA A 537 31.61 14.21 -0.81
N ASP A 538 32.75 14.10 -0.11
CA ASP A 538 34.08 14.08 -0.73
C ASP A 538 34.23 12.87 -1.69
N GLY A 539 33.72 11.69 -1.31
CA GLY A 539 33.69 10.49 -2.15
C GLY A 539 32.93 10.72 -3.46
N TRP A 540 31.71 11.27 -3.40
CA TRP A 540 30.94 11.63 -4.59
C TRP A 540 31.64 12.70 -5.44
N ALA A 541 32.27 13.68 -4.82
CA ALA A 541 33.02 14.72 -5.53
C ALA A 541 34.22 14.15 -6.30
N LEU A 542 34.83 13.08 -5.80
CA LEU A 542 35.88 12.32 -6.48
C LEU A 542 35.34 11.27 -7.47
N GLY A 543 34.01 11.16 -7.61
CA GLY A 543 33.39 10.13 -8.43
C GLY A 543 33.65 8.73 -7.88
N ASN A 544 33.56 8.54 -6.56
CA ASN A 544 33.61 7.25 -5.86
C ASN A 544 32.32 7.04 -5.04
N ALA A 545 31.26 6.60 -5.72
CA ALA A 545 29.94 6.40 -5.13
C ALA A 545 29.89 5.23 -4.12
N GLY A 546 30.88 4.32 -4.18
CA GLY A 546 31.05 3.16 -3.30
C GLY A 546 32.10 3.35 -2.21
N SER A 547 32.45 4.60 -1.87
CA SER A 547 33.48 4.92 -0.88
C SER A 547 33.24 4.20 0.46
N ASP A 548 34.31 4.00 1.24
CA ASP A 548 34.19 3.36 2.56
C ASP A 548 33.28 4.17 3.49
N ALA A 549 33.23 5.50 3.31
CA ALA A 549 32.26 6.36 3.99
C ALA A 549 30.81 6.00 3.64
N ALA A 550 30.50 5.68 2.37
CA ALA A 550 29.17 5.24 1.95
C ALA A 550 28.79 3.88 2.59
N LYS A 551 29.71 2.91 2.59
CA LYS A 551 29.51 1.60 3.25
C LYS A 551 29.28 1.76 4.75
N ARG A 552 30.05 2.64 5.39
CA ARG A 552 29.93 2.96 6.81
C ARG A 552 28.63 3.68 7.13
N LEU A 553 28.20 4.63 6.29
CA LEU A 553 26.90 5.31 6.43
C LEU A 553 25.72 4.35 6.29
N LEU A 554 25.81 3.29 5.48
CA LEU A 554 24.79 2.23 5.48
C LEU A 554 24.72 1.50 6.83
N LEU A 555 25.87 1.16 7.42
CA LEU A 555 25.89 0.53 8.74
C LEU A 555 25.33 1.46 9.82
N LEU A 556 25.68 2.75 9.75
CA LEU A 556 25.13 3.77 10.65
C LEU A 556 23.62 3.95 10.44
N PHE A 557 23.14 3.99 9.20
CA PHE A 557 21.70 4.02 8.90
C PHE A 557 20.97 2.80 9.50
N ARG A 558 21.52 1.59 9.33
CA ARG A 558 20.96 0.37 9.93
C ARG A 558 20.95 0.44 11.46
N LEU A 559 22.02 0.98 12.06
CA LEU A 559 22.10 1.18 13.50
C LEU A 559 21.02 2.13 14.00
N THR A 560 20.89 3.31 13.38
CA THR A 560 19.91 4.30 13.83
C THR A 560 18.48 3.89 13.51
N GLN A 561 18.27 3.08 12.46
CA GLN A 561 16.99 2.43 12.20
C GLN A 561 16.61 1.45 13.31
N ALA A 562 17.52 0.56 13.70
CA ALA A 562 17.29 -0.36 14.81
C ALA A 562 17.06 0.38 16.14
N MET A 563 17.68 1.55 16.33
CA MET A 563 17.37 2.44 17.47
C MET A 563 15.95 3.01 17.40
N ALA A 564 15.50 3.48 16.23
CA ALA A 564 14.13 3.97 16.05
C ALA A 564 13.11 2.89 16.37
N ASP A 565 13.31 1.68 15.82
CA ASP A 565 12.40 0.55 16.04
C ASP A 565 12.39 0.16 17.53
N SER A 566 13.57 0.07 18.17
CA SER A 566 13.68 -0.25 19.59
C SER A 566 13.03 0.80 20.49
N ALA A 567 13.15 2.09 20.17
CA ALA A 567 12.53 3.15 20.94
C ALA A 567 11.00 3.13 20.81
N GLU A 568 10.47 2.81 19.62
CA GLU A 568 9.02 2.65 19.43
C GLU A 568 8.49 1.47 20.23
N VAL A 569 9.16 0.31 20.18
CA VAL A 569 8.77 -0.86 20.98
C VAL A 569 8.82 -0.55 22.49
N ALA A 570 9.82 0.21 22.94
CA ALA A 570 9.91 0.64 24.33
C ALA A 570 8.75 1.58 24.73
N ARG A 571 8.35 2.51 23.86
CA ARG A 571 7.18 3.39 24.08
C ARG A 571 5.87 2.62 24.22
N LEU A 572 5.74 1.50 23.50
CA LEU A 572 4.61 0.61 23.63
C LEU A 572 4.65 -0.24 24.92
N GLY A 573 5.69 -0.10 25.76
CA GLY A 573 5.86 -0.89 26.99
C GLY A 573 6.20 -2.36 26.71
N GLY A 574 6.66 -2.68 25.49
CA GLY A 574 6.84 -4.06 25.04
C GLY A 574 5.52 -4.80 24.75
N ASP A 575 4.41 -4.07 24.66
CA ASP A 575 3.10 -4.58 24.28
C ASP A 575 2.79 -4.24 22.81
N ALA A 576 2.29 -5.21 22.03
CA ALA A 576 1.75 -4.93 20.71
C ALA A 576 0.30 -4.42 20.75
N GLY A 577 -0.28 -4.22 21.94
CA GLY A 577 -1.68 -3.89 22.17
C GLY A 577 -2.26 -2.81 21.25
N PRO A 578 -1.59 -1.66 21.04
CA PRO A 578 -2.07 -0.66 20.10
C PRO A 578 -2.11 -1.14 18.64
N LEU A 579 -1.16 -2.00 18.23
CA LEU A 579 -1.16 -2.64 16.91
C LEU A 579 -2.18 -3.76 16.79
N ASN A 580 -2.51 -4.45 17.88
CA ASN A 580 -3.57 -5.46 17.91
C ASN A 580 -4.97 -4.83 17.73
N ALA A 581 -5.09 -3.51 17.49
CA ALA A 581 -6.31 -2.91 16.95
C ALA A 581 -6.45 -3.08 15.43
N TRP A 582 -5.38 -3.48 14.72
CA TRP A 582 -5.35 -3.68 13.28
C TRP A 582 -5.75 -5.11 12.91
N ALA A 583 -6.73 -5.26 12.03
CA ALA A 583 -7.27 -6.58 11.66
C ALA A 583 -6.27 -7.57 11.02
N ALA A 584 -5.11 -7.08 10.56
CA ALA A 584 -4.08 -7.93 9.95
C ALA A 584 -3.04 -8.45 10.97
N TRP A 585 -3.13 -8.06 12.25
CA TRP A 585 -2.07 -8.26 13.22
C TRP A 585 -2.61 -8.74 14.58
N GLU A 586 -1.96 -9.76 15.14
CA GLU A 586 -2.19 -10.21 16.50
C GLU A 586 -0.89 -10.75 17.08
N ALA A 587 -0.27 -10.02 17.99
CA ALA A 587 0.92 -10.51 18.69
C ALA A 587 0.69 -10.50 20.19
N ALA A 588 0.97 -11.64 20.85
CA ALA A 588 0.96 -11.67 22.31
C ALA A 588 2.19 -10.90 22.84
N PRO A 589 2.02 -10.08 23.90
CA PRO A 589 3.12 -9.31 24.49
C PRO A 589 4.34 -10.17 24.86
N ARG A 590 4.08 -11.40 25.32
CA ARG A 590 5.10 -12.37 25.75
C ARG A 590 6.03 -12.84 24.63
N ALA A 591 5.56 -12.82 23.38
CA ALA A 591 6.38 -13.16 22.22
C ALA A 591 7.39 -12.05 21.88
N ILE A 592 7.16 -10.82 22.32
CA ILE A 592 7.97 -9.64 21.99
C ILE A 592 8.88 -9.27 23.17
N ALA A 593 8.44 -9.48 24.41
CA ALA A 593 9.13 -9.06 25.64
C ALA A 593 10.64 -9.38 25.72
N PRO A 594 11.14 -10.58 25.35
CA PRO A 594 12.57 -10.88 25.42
C PRO A 594 13.41 -9.94 24.55
N ALA A 595 12.94 -9.62 23.34
CA ALA A 595 13.65 -8.75 22.41
C ALA A 595 13.71 -7.29 22.91
N VAL A 596 12.72 -6.84 23.69
CA VAL A 596 12.68 -5.49 24.28
C VAL A 596 13.85 -5.25 25.24
N HIS A 597 14.28 -6.28 25.96
CA HIS A 597 15.39 -6.17 26.92
C HIS A 597 16.76 -6.35 26.27
N ASP A 598 16.87 -7.23 25.28
CA ASP A 598 18.17 -7.58 24.67
C ASP A 598 18.63 -6.57 23.62
N VAL A 599 17.71 -6.00 22.84
CA VAL A 599 18.03 -5.05 21.76
C VAL A 599 18.77 -3.81 22.27
N PRO A 600 18.33 -3.11 23.34
CA PRO A 600 19.04 -1.94 23.84
C PRO A 600 20.51 -2.23 24.22
N ASN A 601 20.79 -3.40 24.81
CA ASN A 601 22.15 -3.78 25.17
C ASN A 601 23.03 -4.01 23.93
N ARG A 602 22.49 -4.65 22.89
CA ARG A 602 23.19 -4.84 21.61
C ARG A 602 23.39 -3.52 20.87
N LEU A 603 22.42 -2.61 20.92
CA LEU A 603 22.54 -1.27 20.34
C LEU A 603 23.67 -0.46 21.02
N ARG A 604 23.88 -0.61 22.33
CA ARG A 604 25.03 0.00 23.03
C ARG A 604 26.36 -0.55 22.53
N LEU A 605 26.47 -1.87 22.35
CA LEU A 605 27.67 -2.51 21.82
C LEU A 605 27.94 -2.09 20.37
N ALA A 606 26.91 -2.07 19.53
CA ALA A 606 27.00 -1.59 18.15
C ALA A 606 27.40 -0.11 18.09
N THR A 607 26.84 0.74 18.95
CA THR A 607 27.22 2.16 19.07
C THR A 607 28.69 2.33 19.43
N ARG A 608 29.19 1.55 20.39
CA ARG A 608 30.61 1.58 20.77
C ARG A 608 31.50 1.15 19.61
N ALA A 609 31.16 0.04 18.94
CA ALA A 609 31.90 -0.44 17.77
C ALA A 609 31.92 0.59 16.62
N ALA A 610 30.79 1.27 16.39
CA ALA A 610 30.72 2.36 15.42
C ALA A 610 31.69 3.49 15.76
N LEU A 611 31.70 3.95 17.02
CA LEU A 611 32.57 5.03 17.49
C LEU A 611 34.06 4.66 17.53
N GLU A 612 34.38 3.39 17.73
CA GLU A 612 35.75 2.86 17.70
C GLU A 612 36.27 2.60 16.28
N GLY A 613 35.39 2.70 15.27
CA GLY A 613 35.75 2.42 13.89
C GLY A 613 35.80 0.92 13.54
N ASN A 614 35.31 0.04 14.41
CA ASN A 614 35.34 -1.41 14.20
C ASN A 614 34.13 -1.88 13.36
N GLU A 615 34.28 -1.80 12.03
CA GLU A 615 33.19 -2.10 11.09
C GLU A 615 32.74 -3.58 11.14
N ARG A 616 33.67 -4.50 11.37
CA ARG A 616 33.37 -5.94 11.48
C ARG A 616 32.50 -6.22 12.69
N GLU A 617 32.83 -5.62 13.82
CA GLU A 617 32.05 -5.78 15.05
C GLU A 617 30.69 -5.08 14.93
N LEU A 618 30.64 -3.87 14.38
CA LEU A 618 29.38 -3.18 14.09
C LEU A 618 28.45 -4.04 13.21
N ALA A 619 28.96 -4.55 12.09
CA ALA A 619 28.19 -5.39 11.19
C ALA A 619 27.73 -6.70 11.86
N SER A 620 28.58 -7.31 12.70
CA SER A 620 28.25 -8.50 13.49
C SER A 620 27.11 -8.23 14.47
N GLN A 621 27.18 -7.15 15.24
CA GLN A 621 26.13 -6.78 16.20
C GLN A 621 24.81 -6.44 15.51
N LEU A 622 24.83 -5.72 14.39
CA LEU A 622 23.63 -5.43 13.60
C LEU A 622 23.01 -6.70 13.03
N THR A 623 23.83 -7.64 12.53
CA THR A 623 23.34 -8.94 12.04
C THR A 623 22.68 -9.74 13.17
N ARG A 624 23.24 -9.70 14.38
CA ARG A 624 22.63 -10.34 15.55
C ARG A 624 21.33 -9.64 15.98
N ILE A 625 21.25 -8.31 15.90
CA ILE A 625 19.99 -7.61 16.15
C ILE A 625 18.93 -8.01 15.12
N ASP A 626 19.31 -8.12 13.85
CA ASP A 626 18.41 -8.54 12.77
C ASP A 626 17.91 -9.98 12.95
N GLN A 627 18.71 -10.86 13.56
CA GLN A 627 18.36 -12.27 13.81
C GLN A 627 17.66 -12.49 15.15
N ASP A 628 18.08 -11.81 16.21
CA ASP A 628 17.60 -12.12 17.56
C ASP A 628 16.35 -11.30 17.92
N ALA A 629 16.03 -10.27 17.13
CA ALA A 629 14.97 -9.31 17.43
C ALA A 629 14.11 -8.91 16.22
N ALA A 630 14.00 -9.78 15.23
CA ALA A 630 13.23 -9.49 14.01
C ALA A 630 11.76 -9.12 14.31
N MET A 631 11.14 -9.79 15.30
CA MET A 631 9.79 -9.46 15.77
C MET A 631 9.69 -8.06 16.36
N ALA A 632 10.62 -7.67 17.24
CA ALA A 632 10.61 -6.33 17.82
C ALA A 632 10.78 -5.26 16.74
N LYS A 633 11.67 -5.49 15.76
CA LYS A 633 11.84 -4.56 14.64
C LYS A 633 10.58 -4.39 13.80
N ILE A 634 9.90 -5.49 13.45
CA ILE A 634 8.63 -5.40 12.73
C ILE A 634 7.57 -4.66 13.53
N VAL A 635 7.43 -4.98 14.83
CA VAL A 635 6.46 -4.31 15.70
C VAL A 635 6.74 -2.81 15.75
N GLY A 636 7.99 -2.41 16.00
CA GLY A 636 8.39 -1.00 16.01
C GLY A 636 8.11 -0.32 14.66
N ARG A 637 8.41 -1.01 13.55
CA ARG A 637 8.15 -0.49 12.20
C ARG A 637 6.67 -0.28 11.93
N LEU A 638 5.87 -1.31 12.18
CA LEU A 638 4.43 -1.28 11.95
C LEU A 638 3.77 -0.24 12.87
N ALA A 639 4.24 -0.08 14.10
CA ALA A 639 3.75 0.96 15.00
C ALA A 639 4.00 2.37 14.45
N MET A 640 5.18 2.64 13.88
CA MET A 640 5.45 3.93 13.24
C MET A 640 4.61 4.16 11.97
N VAL A 641 4.36 3.11 11.19
CA VAL A 641 3.69 3.22 9.88
C VAL A 641 2.17 3.21 10.01
N VAL A 642 1.63 2.27 10.78
CA VAL A 642 0.19 1.99 10.91
C VAL A 642 -0.38 2.62 12.18
N GLY A 643 0.40 2.71 13.27
CA GLY A 643 -0.06 3.21 14.57
C GLY A 643 -0.83 4.54 14.53
N PRO A 644 -0.36 5.58 13.81
CA PRO A 644 -1.11 6.83 13.66
C PRO A 644 -2.51 6.65 13.07
N ALA A 645 -2.70 5.69 12.16
CA ALA A 645 -4.00 5.41 11.54
C ALA A 645 -4.90 4.53 12.41
N LEU A 646 -4.35 3.89 13.45
CA LEU A 646 -5.13 3.15 14.46
C LEU A 646 -5.64 4.08 15.57
N GLN A 647 -5.12 5.30 15.67
CA GLN A 647 -5.58 6.28 16.65
C GLN A 647 -7.04 6.65 16.38
N GLY A 648 -7.93 6.30 17.32
CA GLY A 648 -9.37 6.54 17.23
C GLY A 648 -10.21 5.34 16.78
N LEU A 649 -9.59 4.20 16.47
CA LEU A 649 -10.34 2.94 16.35
C LEU A 649 -10.90 2.52 17.72
N PRO A 650 -12.10 1.94 17.77
CA PRO A 650 -12.68 1.47 19.02
C PRO A 650 -11.82 0.34 19.60
N GLY A 651 -11.52 0.44 20.90
CA GLY A 651 -10.86 -0.62 21.65
C GLY A 651 -11.87 -1.60 22.26
N GLY A 652 -11.41 -2.41 23.21
CA GLY A 652 -12.28 -3.31 23.97
C GLY A 652 -12.95 -4.38 23.10
N SER A 653 -14.12 -4.84 23.55
CA SER A 653 -14.91 -5.87 22.85
C SER A 653 -15.36 -5.45 21.44
N VAL A 654 -15.68 -4.16 21.23
CA VAL A 654 -16.04 -3.63 19.91
C VAL A 654 -14.86 -3.71 18.96
N GLY A 655 -13.66 -3.37 19.43
CA GLY A 655 -12.44 -3.49 18.64
C GLY A 655 -12.09 -4.93 18.29
N ILE A 656 -12.13 -5.83 19.27
CA ILE A 656 -11.85 -7.28 19.07
C ILE A 656 -12.77 -7.87 18.01
N ILE A 657 -14.09 -7.64 18.16
CA ILE A 657 -15.06 -8.17 17.19
C ILE A 657 -14.93 -7.42 15.86
N GLY A 658 -14.70 -6.11 15.86
CA GLY A 658 -14.53 -5.30 14.65
C GLY A 658 -13.39 -5.75 13.74
N GLN A 659 -12.29 -6.25 14.33
CA GLN A 659 -11.16 -6.82 13.57
C GLN A 659 -11.55 -8.07 12.78
N CYS A 660 -12.46 -8.88 13.32
CA CYS A 660 -12.90 -10.13 12.71
C CYS A 660 -14.19 -9.97 11.89
N ALA A 661 -14.99 -8.96 12.20
CA ALA A 661 -16.31 -8.72 11.62
C ALA A 661 -16.28 -7.84 10.36
N ALA A 662 -15.16 -7.17 10.07
CA ALA A 662 -15.01 -6.33 8.89
C ALA A 662 -14.32 -7.07 7.73
N ARG A 663 -14.92 -7.03 6.54
CA ARG A 663 -14.28 -7.53 5.32
C ARG A 663 -13.07 -6.65 4.96
N PRO A 664 -11.93 -7.24 4.54
CA PRO A 664 -10.82 -6.46 4.03
C PRO A 664 -11.23 -5.61 2.83
N ARG A 665 -10.83 -4.34 2.82
CA ARG A 665 -11.02 -3.45 1.67
C ARG A 665 -9.99 -3.75 0.60
N GLU A 666 -10.32 -3.57 -0.67
CA GLU A 666 -9.37 -3.77 -1.78
C GLU A 666 -8.14 -2.86 -1.67
N ASP A 667 -8.27 -1.69 -1.04
CA ASP A 667 -7.20 -0.73 -0.80
C ASP A 667 -6.50 -0.91 0.56
N ALA A 668 -6.81 -1.96 1.31
CA ALA A 668 -6.24 -2.19 2.63
C ALA A 668 -4.71 -2.38 2.58
N PHE A 669 -4.02 -1.71 3.50
CA PHE A 669 -2.56 -1.77 3.62
C PHE A 669 -2.11 -3.20 3.90
N MET A 670 -1.11 -3.67 3.14
CA MET A 670 -0.55 -5.02 3.23
C MET A 670 -1.56 -6.17 3.07
N LEU A 671 -2.70 -5.95 2.40
CA LEU A 671 -3.65 -7.03 2.12
C LEU A 671 -3.01 -8.19 1.34
N SER A 672 -2.15 -7.87 0.36
CA SER A 672 -1.37 -8.86 -0.40
C SER A 672 -0.35 -9.64 0.43
N LYS A 673 -0.08 -9.19 1.67
CA LYS A 673 0.84 -9.81 2.64
C LYS A 673 0.14 -10.35 3.88
N ARG A 674 -1.20 -10.46 3.85
CA ARG A 674 -2.01 -10.91 4.98
C ARG A 674 -1.58 -12.28 5.50
N VAL A 675 -1.30 -13.21 4.60
CA VAL A 675 -0.91 -14.58 4.96
C VAL A 675 0.47 -14.59 5.63
N GLU A 676 1.42 -13.82 5.09
CA GLU A 676 2.75 -13.65 5.67
C GLU A 676 2.70 -12.98 7.05
N LEU A 677 1.87 -11.95 7.24
CA LEU A 677 1.66 -11.34 8.56
C LEU A 677 1.09 -12.35 9.56
N ALA A 678 0.13 -13.18 9.13
CA ALA A 678 -0.44 -14.22 9.98
C ALA A 678 0.57 -15.33 10.32
N HIS A 679 1.46 -15.70 9.38
CA HIS A 679 2.60 -16.59 9.68
C HIS A 679 3.49 -15.98 10.76
N LEU A 680 3.84 -14.72 10.62
CA LEU A 680 4.72 -14.05 11.56
C LEU A 680 4.14 -14.09 12.99
N CYS A 681 2.86 -13.75 13.12
CA CYS A 681 2.14 -13.80 14.39
C CYS A 681 2.09 -15.22 14.99
N ARG A 682 1.68 -16.22 14.19
CA ARG A 682 1.61 -17.62 14.64
C ARG A 682 2.96 -18.13 15.10
N TYR A 683 3.98 -18.07 14.24
CA TYR A 683 5.25 -18.73 14.54
C TYR A 683 6.01 -18.05 15.70
N ALA A 684 5.75 -16.77 15.97
CA ALA A 684 6.27 -16.08 17.16
C ALA A 684 5.70 -16.67 18.46
N LEU A 685 4.41 -17.05 18.45
CA LEU A 685 3.77 -17.74 19.57
C LEU A 685 4.29 -19.16 19.73
N GLU A 686 4.41 -19.89 18.63
CA GLU A 686 4.92 -21.26 18.63
C GLU A 686 6.38 -21.32 19.08
N GLU A 687 7.20 -20.34 18.70
CA GLU A 687 8.57 -20.20 19.21
C GLU A 687 8.57 -20.01 20.73
N HIS A 688 7.78 -19.05 21.24
CA HIS A 688 7.69 -18.77 22.67
C HIS A 688 7.18 -19.99 23.46
N PHE A 689 6.16 -20.66 22.94
CA PHE A 689 5.61 -21.88 23.53
C PHE A 689 6.64 -23.01 23.54
N ALA A 690 7.37 -23.22 22.44
CA ALA A 690 8.44 -24.20 22.37
C ALA A 690 9.56 -23.91 23.38
N ARG A 691 9.99 -22.64 23.52
CA ARG A 691 10.99 -22.25 24.53
C ARG A 691 10.53 -22.55 25.95
N THR A 692 9.29 -22.19 26.29
CA THR A 692 8.71 -22.38 27.63
C THR A 692 8.59 -23.88 27.99
N ASN A 693 8.39 -24.72 26.99
CA ASN A 693 8.29 -26.17 27.14
C ASN A 693 9.62 -26.91 26.91
N ASN A 694 10.77 -26.21 26.91
CA ASN A 694 12.11 -26.78 26.71
C ASN A 694 12.30 -27.54 25.38
N ARG A 695 11.60 -27.12 24.31
CA ARG A 695 11.67 -27.71 22.97
C ARG A 695 12.57 -26.89 22.05
N GLU A 696 13.86 -26.86 22.39
CA GLU A 696 14.85 -25.99 21.76
C GLU A 696 15.02 -26.18 20.24
N SER A 697 14.81 -27.40 19.71
CA SER A 697 14.87 -27.63 18.26
C SER A 697 13.78 -26.86 17.52
N VAL A 698 12.53 -26.99 17.97
CA VAL A 698 11.38 -26.33 17.35
C VAL A 698 11.46 -24.82 17.54
N ALA A 699 11.90 -24.35 18.72
CA ALA A 699 12.15 -22.94 18.94
C ALA A 699 13.16 -22.36 17.94
N ARG A 700 14.28 -23.07 17.67
CA ARG A 700 15.28 -22.64 16.68
C ARG A 700 14.74 -22.63 15.26
N GLU A 701 13.95 -23.64 14.87
CA GLU A 701 13.33 -23.71 13.55
C GLU A 701 12.32 -22.56 13.35
N CYS A 702 11.44 -22.31 14.33
CA CYS A 702 10.52 -21.17 14.32
C CYS A 702 11.27 -19.85 14.26
N SER A 703 12.31 -19.66 15.07
CA SER A 703 13.13 -18.44 15.06
C SER A 703 13.78 -18.19 13.69
N ALA A 704 14.39 -19.21 13.09
CA ALA A 704 15.01 -19.08 11.77
C ALA A 704 13.99 -18.71 10.69
N TYR A 705 12.81 -19.33 10.72
CA TYR A 705 11.72 -19.05 9.80
C TYR A 705 11.15 -17.63 9.98
N LEU A 706 10.92 -17.22 11.23
CA LEU A 706 10.47 -15.86 11.58
C LEU A 706 11.46 -14.82 11.09
N ASN A 707 12.76 -15.04 11.24
CA ASN A 707 13.78 -14.10 10.78
C ASN A 707 13.78 -13.93 9.26
N GLY A 708 13.59 -15.02 8.51
CA GLY A 708 13.46 -14.96 7.06
C GLY A 708 12.22 -14.20 6.62
N LEU A 709 11.07 -14.53 7.23
CA LEU A 709 9.80 -13.87 6.95
C LEU A 709 9.81 -12.39 7.34
N ALA A 710 10.42 -12.08 8.49
CA ALA A 710 10.49 -10.74 9.00
C ALA A 710 11.39 -9.87 8.12
N ALA A 711 12.52 -10.42 7.66
CA ALA A 711 13.37 -9.75 6.69
C ALA A 711 12.59 -9.37 5.42
N GLU A 712 11.83 -10.29 4.82
CA GLU A 712 11.02 -10.02 3.62
C GLU A 712 9.97 -8.93 3.85
N LEU A 713 9.31 -8.96 5.00
CA LEU A 713 8.30 -7.95 5.36
C LEU A 713 8.95 -6.59 5.61
N LEU A 714 10.06 -6.54 6.33
CA LEU A 714 10.82 -5.30 6.55
C LEU A 714 11.34 -4.71 5.23
N ASP A 715 11.75 -5.55 4.27
CA ASP A 715 12.14 -5.12 2.93
C ASP A 715 10.97 -4.49 2.19
N SER A 716 9.78 -5.10 2.27
CA SER A 716 8.55 -4.53 1.70
C SER A 716 8.12 -3.22 2.38
N LEU A 717 8.53 -3.02 3.63
CA LEU A 717 8.34 -1.77 4.38
C LEU A 717 9.47 -0.74 4.15
N GLY A 718 10.42 -1.04 3.26
CA GLY A 718 11.50 -0.15 2.85
C GLY A 718 12.75 -0.17 3.72
N GLU A 719 12.97 -1.23 4.52
CA GLU A 719 14.05 -1.27 5.50
C GLU A 719 15.40 -1.73 4.94
N ARG A 720 15.48 -2.85 4.19
CA ARG A 720 16.76 -3.26 3.62
C ARG A 720 17.02 -2.54 2.32
N THR A 721 18.05 -1.72 2.39
CA THR A 721 18.73 -1.20 1.22
C THR A 721 19.61 -2.32 0.67
N THR A 722 19.42 -2.63 -0.61
CA THR A 722 20.36 -3.49 -1.34
C THR A 722 21.78 -2.98 -1.13
N PRO A 723 22.78 -3.89 -1.07
CA PRO A 723 24.18 -3.46 -0.99
C PRO A 723 24.47 -2.45 -2.09
N ILE A 724 25.16 -1.36 -1.75
CA ILE A 724 25.51 -0.31 -2.71
C ILE A 724 26.32 -0.97 -3.84
N PRO A 725 25.82 -0.99 -5.09
CA PRO A 725 26.58 -1.55 -6.18
C PRO A 725 27.84 -0.70 -6.41
N THR A 726 28.91 -1.37 -6.82
CA THR A 726 30.09 -0.66 -7.31
C THR A 726 29.79 -0.15 -8.71
N LEU A 727 29.92 1.16 -8.94
CA LEU A 727 29.66 1.77 -10.24
C LEU A 727 30.94 1.76 -11.08
N LEU A 728 30.93 1.01 -12.18
CA LEU A 728 31.99 1.10 -13.20
C LEU A 728 32.03 2.52 -13.77
N GLY A 729 33.21 3.14 -13.83
CA GLY A 729 33.39 4.53 -14.31
C GLY A 729 33.10 5.64 -13.28
N PHE A 730 32.58 5.27 -12.11
CA PHE A 730 32.43 6.11 -10.90
C PHE A 730 33.04 5.43 -9.66
N ASP A 731 34.12 4.69 -9.88
CA ASP A 731 35.00 4.05 -8.90
C ASP A 731 36.43 4.64 -8.92
N GLY A 732 36.63 5.74 -9.66
CA GLY A 732 37.94 6.36 -9.87
C GLY A 732 38.84 5.65 -10.89
N THR A 733 38.36 4.60 -11.57
CA THR A 733 39.16 3.84 -12.56
C THR A 733 39.00 4.31 -14.00
N ASP A 734 38.24 5.38 -14.25
CA ASP A 734 38.02 5.90 -15.60
C ASP A 734 39.38 6.25 -16.26
N PRO A 735 39.79 5.52 -17.32
CA PRO A 735 41.13 5.66 -17.89
C PRO A 735 41.41 7.05 -18.47
N GLU A 736 40.37 7.82 -18.75
CA GLU A 736 40.47 9.20 -19.25
C GLU A 736 40.84 10.23 -18.15
N GLY A 737 40.87 9.83 -16.87
CA GLY A 737 41.22 10.68 -15.74
C GLY A 737 42.73 10.80 -15.43
N ARG A 738 43.61 10.17 -16.22
CA ARG A 738 45.06 10.42 -16.19
C ARG A 738 45.44 11.40 -17.30
N GLY A 739 45.01 12.65 -17.15
CA GLY A 739 45.41 13.80 -17.97
C GLY A 739 45.93 14.91 -17.09
#